data_AF-A0AAD6CYG4-F1
#
_entry.id   AF-A0AAD6CYG4-F1
#
_cell.length_a   1.000
_cell.length_b   1.000
_cell.length_c   1.000
_cell.angle_alpha   90.00
_cell.angle_beta   90.00
_cell.angle_gamma   90.00
#
_symmetry.space_group_name_H-M   'P 1'
#
loop_
_entity.id
_entity.type
_entity.pdbx_description
1 polymer ?
#
loop_
_entity_poly.entity_id
_entity_poly.type
_entity_poly.pdbx_seq_one_letter_code
_entity_poly.pdbx_strand_id
1 'polypeptide(L)'
;MSRTETPDSKGTVATLFAGPGSASNSSSSVSENVGFRFVLDRTVQMLSHHGLPDSGHLSGLLFVPDLSPHDPCKQTTGPFIPENVTRHKDVSGFGYPVIGLAPWVSPECTQSFMAASREAGTNALVFFQPSSNESGIPPPPSSDQWNLHDDDGWMIDNNYPIYAVPGPAGVTLMNELATFSDGTSHNQTHNASYTSTKPVRQSDTRLFTMLDADKAAASSPSLWSFVLAILGTIFGLTLILVVLYRMMQRRRREVLRQRIESGEVDIEYLALNQIKVPGELVEKMPLYTYPNVSTTDAKDEVHAEVAEVDPRSKTPSPTPEEHEPTSRPPRTPTGIRKPQAAVINPVTDDQSTSSSSTPNRYRLSHTQTTCAICLDDFVVGSSTVRELPCGHIFDPGCIDPFLMENSSLCPLCKKSVLPLGSLEIPVTNHMRPTHNRLFSSFVNFSCSCDKRPTDDEADKMGALKYVEEIQKKKQSDVIRFLLRVRCWELRQLNVIHRASRPSRPDKARRLGYKAKQGYVVYRVRVRRGGRKRPAPKGATYGKPTNHGINQLKYQRALRATAEERVGRRCANLRVLNSYWINQDSTYKYFEVILVDPQHKAIRRDARINWICNPVHKHREARGLTATGKKSRGINKGHRYNNTKAGRRHTWKLQNTQSYWRYR
;
A
#
# COMPACT_ATOMS: atom_id res chain seq x y z
N MET A 1 -46.98 -12.55 9.97
CA MET A 1 -47.29 -13.57 8.95
C MET A 1 -46.01 -13.80 8.16
N SER A 2 -45.39 -14.93 8.48
CA SER A 2 -44.07 -15.39 8.04
C SER A 2 -44.13 -15.94 6.62
N ARG A 3 -43.40 -15.30 5.70
CA ARG A 3 -43.05 -15.90 4.40
C ARG A 3 -41.60 -16.36 4.54
N THR A 4 -41.41 -17.62 4.87
CA THR A 4 -40.09 -18.26 4.95
C THR A 4 -39.58 -18.43 3.52
N GLU A 5 -38.56 -17.66 3.15
CA GLU A 5 -37.79 -17.87 1.92
C GLU A 5 -37.20 -19.28 1.94
N THR A 6 -37.57 -20.09 0.96
CA THR A 6 -36.92 -21.38 0.69
C THR A 6 -35.48 -21.12 0.23
N PRO A 7 -34.50 -21.95 0.61
CA PRO A 7 -33.14 -21.81 0.11
C PRO A 7 -33.13 -22.14 -1.39
N ASP A 8 -32.87 -21.12 -2.21
CA ASP A 8 -32.55 -21.22 -3.63
C ASP A 8 -31.41 -22.23 -3.84
N SER A 9 -31.72 -23.51 -4.09
CA SER A 9 -30.74 -24.55 -4.42
C SER A 9 -30.29 -24.42 -5.88
N LYS A 10 -29.54 -23.36 -6.18
CA LYS A 10 -29.12 -22.95 -7.54
C LYS A 10 -27.94 -23.75 -8.11
N GLY A 11 -27.75 -25.00 -7.74
CA GLY A 11 -26.58 -25.77 -8.15
C GLY A 11 -26.72 -27.27 -8.01
N THR A 12 -27.69 -27.89 -8.67
CA THR A 12 -27.72 -29.36 -8.79
C THR A 12 -27.10 -29.74 -10.14
N VAL A 13 -26.10 -30.64 -10.13
CA VAL A 13 -25.47 -31.19 -11.34
C VAL A 13 -26.09 -32.54 -11.62
N ALA A 14 -26.72 -32.72 -12.78
CA ALA A 14 -27.16 -34.04 -13.25
C ALA A 14 -26.17 -34.59 -14.27
N THR A 15 -25.63 -35.77 -14.02
CA THR A 15 -24.76 -36.48 -14.96
C THR A 15 -25.33 -37.84 -15.28
N LEU A 16 -25.54 -38.10 -16.57
CA LEU A 16 -26.23 -39.28 -17.10
C LEU A 16 -25.27 -40.10 -17.96
N PHE A 17 -25.28 -41.41 -17.77
CA PHE A 17 -24.37 -42.34 -18.45
C PHE A 17 -25.12 -43.59 -18.90
N ALA A 18 -24.82 -44.09 -20.11
CA ALA A 18 -25.19 -45.43 -20.55
C ALA A 18 -23.93 -46.22 -20.91
N GLY A 19 -23.73 -47.39 -20.29
CA GLY A 19 -22.60 -48.27 -20.60
C GLY A 19 -22.58 -49.56 -19.77
N PRO A 20 -21.81 -50.58 -20.18
CA PRO A 20 -21.63 -51.81 -19.42
C PRO A 20 -20.73 -51.57 -18.21
N GLY A 21 -21.33 -51.39 -17.03
CA GLY A 21 -20.56 -51.19 -15.80
C GLY A 21 -21.45 -51.12 -14.56
N SER A 22 -20.91 -51.57 -13.43
CA SER A 22 -21.56 -51.43 -12.12
C SER A 22 -21.19 -50.07 -11.54
N ALA A 23 -22.17 -49.18 -11.35
CA ALA A 23 -21.98 -47.92 -10.67
C ALA A 23 -21.87 -48.17 -9.16
N SER A 24 -20.71 -47.88 -8.56
CA SER A 24 -20.52 -47.90 -7.11
C SER A 24 -20.56 -46.47 -6.54
N ASN A 25 -21.04 -46.33 -5.30
CA ASN A 25 -21.13 -45.07 -4.54
C ASN A 25 -19.78 -44.34 -4.32
N SER A 26 -18.66 -44.82 -4.87
CA SER A 26 -17.32 -44.27 -4.65
C SER A 26 -16.55 -43.93 -5.93
N SER A 27 -17.16 -43.99 -7.12
CA SER A 27 -16.45 -43.74 -8.37
C SER A 27 -16.54 -42.28 -8.84
N SER A 28 -15.55 -41.47 -8.46
CA SER A 28 -15.26 -40.17 -9.13
C SER A 28 -14.58 -40.35 -10.50
N SER A 29 -14.58 -41.56 -11.05
CA SER A 29 -14.10 -41.87 -12.39
C SER A 29 -14.75 -43.15 -12.89
N VAL A 30 -15.92 -43.01 -13.53
CA VAL A 30 -16.43 -44.08 -14.40
C VAL A 30 -15.52 -44.14 -15.62
N SER A 31 -14.98 -45.32 -15.87
CA SER A 31 -14.02 -45.68 -16.92
C SER A 31 -14.41 -45.20 -18.32
N GLU A 32 -13.40 -45.00 -19.19
CA GLU A 32 -13.44 -44.50 -20.58
C GLU A 32 -14.34 -45.27 -21.59
N ASN A 33 -15.16 -46.23 -21.15
CA ASN A 33 -16.05 -47.02 -22.01
C ASN A 33 -17.54 -46.70 -21.74
N VAL A 34 -17.89 -45.42 -21.71
CA VAL A 34 -19.29 -44.97 -21.66
C VAL A 34 -19.79 -44.75 -23.09
N GLY A 35 -20.90 -45.38 -23.48
CA GLY A 35 -21.51 -45.24 -24.80
C GLY A 35 -22.27 -43.92 -24.99
N PHE A 36 -22.87 -43.39 -23.92
CA PHE A 36 -23.59 -42.11 -23.92
C PHE A 36 -23.33 -41.34 -22.63
N ARG A 37 -22.96 -40.05 -22.73
CA ARG A 37 -22.76 -39.15 -21.59
C ARG A 37 -23.48 -37.83 -21.81
N PHE A 38 -24.36 -37.47 -20.89
CA PHE A 38 -25.09 -36.20 -20.91
C PHE A 38 -24.95 -35.49 -19.56
N VAL A 39 -24.54 -34.22 -19.58
CA VAL A 39 -24.23 -33.45 -18.36
C VAL A 39 -25.04 -32.15 -18.36
N LEU A 40 -25.82 -31.97 -17.30
CA LEU A 40 -26.58 -30.75 -17.02
C LEU A 40 -25.97 -30.08 -15.80
N ASP A 41 -25.09 -29.10 -16.04
CA ASP A 41 -24.44 -28.31 -15.01
C ASP A 41 -25.16 -26.96 -14.85
N ARG A 42 -25.61 -26.65 -13.63
CA ARG A 42 -26.33 -25.40 -13.27
C ARG A 42 -27.64 -25.14 -14.02
N THR A 43 -28.23 -26.18 -14.64
CA THR A 43 -29.51 -26.08 -15.36
C THR A 43 -30.60 -26.96 -14.74
N VAL A 44 -30.33 -27.57 -13.57
CA VAL A 44 -31.31 -28.39 -12.83
C VAL A 44 -31.83 -27.58 -11.65
N GLN A 45 -33.15 -27.53 -11.50
CA GLN A 45 -33.83 -26.80 -10.44
C GLN A 45 -34.56 -27.78 -9.53
N MET A 46 -34.49 -27.62 -8.21
CA MET A 46 -35.29 -28.42 -7.27
C MET A 46 -36.65 -27.76 -7.06
N LEU A 47 -37.73 -28.56 -7.11
CA LEU A 47 -39.11 -28.10 -6.96
C LEU A 47 -39.73 -28.47 -5.60
N SER A 48 -39.33 -29.57 -4.97
CA SER A 48 -39.89 -30.04 -3.69
C SER A 48 -39.15 -29.52 -2.45
N HIS A 49 -39.79 -29.63 -1.27
CA HIS A 49 -39.17 -29.31 0.02
C HIS A 49 -38.24 -30.41 0.57
N HIS A 50 -38.34 -31.64 0.07
CA HIS A 50 -37.42 -32.72 0.42
C HIS A 50 -36.05 -32.49 -0.23
N GLY A 51 -35.02 -32.30 0.59
CA GLY A 51 -33.65 -32.10 0.14
C GLY A 51 -32.95 -33.41 -0.24
N LEU A 52 -31.73 -33.32 -0.81
CA LEU A 52 -30.88 -34.49 -1.02
C LEU A 52 -30.59 -35.19 0.34
N PRO A 53 -30.44 -36.52 0.35
CA PRO A 53 -29.99 -37.24 1.54
C PRO A 53 -28.62 -36.72 2.03
N ASP A 54 -28.28 -36.95 3.31
CA ASP A 54 -27.03 -36.49 3.96
C ASP A 54 -25.74 -36.88 3.20
N SER A 55 -25.81 -37.84 2.28
CA SER A 55 -24.73 -38.22 1.37
C SER A 55 -24.31 -37.12 0.39
N GLY A 56 -25.14 -36.08 0.19
CA GLY A 56 -24.87 -34.95 -0.70
C GLY A 56 -25.03 -35.24 -2.19
N HIS A 57 -25.28 -36.50 -2.57
CA HIS A 57 -25.52 -36.94 -3.95
C HIS A 57 -26.57 -38.06 -3.96
N LEU A 58 -27.35 -38.13 -5.03
CA LEU A 58 -28.36 -39.15 -5.30
C LEU A 58 -28.07 -39.81 -6.65
N SER A 59 -28.07 -41.14 -6.72
CA SER A 59 -27.79 -41.86 -7.95
C SER A 59 -28.73 -43.05 -8.17
N GLY A 60 -29.19 -43.27 -9.41
CA GLY A 60 -30.12 -44.34 -9.72
C GLY A 60 -30.40 -44.53 -11.22
N LEU A 61 -31.06 -45.62 -11.57
CA LEU A 61 -31.49 -45.94 -12.94
C LEU A 61 -32.68 -45.05 -13.35
N LEU A 62 -32.61 -44.47 -14.55
CA LEU A 62 -33.67 -43.61 -15.07
C LEU A 62 -34.77 -44.45 -15.76
N PHE A 63 -36.03 -44.16 -15.47
CA PHE A 63 -37.18 -44.82 -16.11
C PHE A 63 -38.39 -43.87 -16.18
N VAL A 64 -39.41 -44.25 -16.97
CA VAL A 64 -40.68 -43.52 -17.05
C VAL A 64 -41.74 -44.24 -16.21
N PRO A 65 -42.42 -43.56 -15.26
CA PRO A 65 -43.49 -44.15 -14.46
C PRO A 65 -44.68 -44.63 -15.31
N ASP A 66 -45.23 -45.79 -14.96
CA ASP A 66 -46.34 -46.42 -15.68
C ASP A 66 -47.69 -45.85 -15.21
N LEU A 67 -48.42 -45.20 -16.13
CA LEU A 67 -49.79 -44.77 -15.86
C LEU A 67 -50.79 -45.92 -16.05
N SER A 68 -51.88 -45.88 -15.28
CA SER A 68 -53.00 -46.83 -15.41
C SER A 68 -53.55 -46.83 -16.85
N PRO A 69 -53.91 -47.99 -17.42
CA PRO A 69 -54.44 -48.08 -18.78
C PRO A 69 -55.75 -47.32 -19.00
N HIS A 70 -56.46 -46.95 -17.93
CA HIS A 70 -57.71 -46.18 -17.98
C HIS A 70 -57.51 -44.68 -17.69
N ASP A 71 -56.26 -44.22 -17.52
CA ASP A 71 -55.96 -42.83 -17.21
C ASP A 71 -56.00 -41.96 -18.49
N PRO A 72 -56.81 -40.88 -18.54
CA PRO A 72 -56.86 -39.97 -19.70
C PRO A 72 -55.50 -39.38 -20.06
N CYS A 73 -54.58 -39.27 -19.10
CA CYS A 73 -53.27 -38.67 -19.29
C CYS A 73 -52.32 -39.50 -20.17
N LYS A 74 -52.59 -40.80 -20.32
CA LYS A 74 -51.84 -41.65 -21.23
C LYS A 74 -52.00 -41.23 -22.70
N GLN A 75 -53.20 -40.79 -23.08
CA GLN A 75 -53.46 -40.30 -24.44
C GLN A 75 -52.88 -38.91 -24.67
N THR A 76 -52.98 -38.02 -23.67
CA THR A 76 -52.47 -36.64 -23.74
C THR A 76 -50.94 -36.58 -23.80
N THR A 77 -50.24 -37.46 -23.08
CA THR A 77 -48.77 -37.46 -22.99
C THR A 77 -48.09 -38.34 -24.03
N GLY A 78 -48.86 -39.13 -24.79
CA GLY A 78 -48.38 -40.03 -25.84
C GLY A 78 -47.45 -39.40 -26.88
N PRO A 79 -47.68 -38.15 -27.36
CA PRO A 79 -46.76 -37.51 -28.31
C PRO A 79 -45.35 -37.24 -27.76
N PHE A 80 -45.19 -37.18 -26.43
CA PHE A 80 -43.93 -36.82 -25.76
C PHE A 80 -43.21 -38.03 -25.15
N ILE A 81 -43.87 -39.19 -25.10
CA ILE A 81 -43.35 -40.42 -24.51
C ILE A 81 -43.36 -41.49 -25.60
N PRO A 82 -42.18 -41.93 -26.10
CA PRO A 82 -42.10 -43.02 -27.08
C PRO A 82 -42.75 -44.31 -26.56
N GLU A 83 -43.33 -45.13 -27.45
CA GLU A 83 -43.98 -46.39 -27.08
C GLU A 83 -42.98 -47.37 -26.42
N ASN A 84 -41.80 -47.51 -27.02
CA ASN A 84 -40.69 -48.32 -26.53
C ASN A 84 -39.80 -47.47 -25.63
N VAL A 85 -40.19 -47.22 -24.37
CA VAL A 85 -39.34 -46.52 -23.39
C VAL A 85 -39.20 -47.34 -22.11
N THR A 86 -38.03 -47.24 -21.47
CA THR A 86 -37.72 -47.99 -20.23
C THR A 86 -38.75 -47.68 -19.15
N ARG A 87 -39.50 -48.70 -18.73
CA ARG A 87 -40.51 -48.64 -17.66
C ARG A 87 -39.99 -49.22 -16.36
N HIS A 88 -40.77 -49.09 -15.29
CA HIS A 88 -40.35 -49.53 -13.96
C HIS A 88 -40.00 -51.03 -13.93
N LYS A 89 -40.82 -51.85 -14.60
CA LYS A 89 -40.59 -53.30 -14.78
C LYS A 89 -39.24 -53.64 -15.43
N ASP A 90 -38.69 -52.73 -16.23
CA ASP A 90 -37.45 -52.96 -16.99
C ASP A 90 -36.20 -52.58 -16.18
N VAL A 91 -36.37 -51.95 -15.00
CA VAL A 91 -35.28 -51.51 -14.10
C VAL A 91 -35.36 -52.13 -12.71
N SER A 92 -36.55 -52.55 -12.26
CA SER A 92 -36.77 -53.09 -10.90
C SER A 92 -35.95 -54.35 -10.60
N GLY A 93 -35.65 -55.17 -11.62
CA GLY A 93 -34.85 -56.38 -11.48
C GLY A 93 -33.35 -56.16 -11.19
N PHE A 94 -32.84 -54.94 -11.35
CA PHE A 94 -31.41 -54.64 -11.19
C PHE A 94 -31.00 -54.27 -9.75
N GLY A 95 -31.97 -54.00 -8.85
CA GLY A 95 -31.69 -53.70 -7.44
C GLY A 95 -30.99 -52.36 -7.15
N TYR A 96 -30.99 -51.44 -8.12
CA TYR A 96 -30.49 -50.06 -7.94
C TYR A 96 -31.62 -49.10 -7.53
N PRO A 97 -31.31 -47.96 -6.90
CA PRO A 97 -32.26 -46.86 -6.75
C PRO A 97 -32.81 -46.45 -8.12
N VAL A 98 -34.06 -46.03 -8.19
CA VAL A 98 -34.73 -45.67 -9.45
C VAL A 98 -35.19 -44.22 -9.43
N ILE A 99 -34.98 -43.53 -10.55
CA ILE A 99 -35.33 -42.12 -10.74
C ILE A 99 -36.33 -42.02 -11.88
N GLY A 100 -37.47 -41.39 -11.62
CA GLY A 100 -38.52 -41.18 -12.62
C GLY A 100 -38.20 -39.99 -13.53
N LEU A 101 -38.53 -40.09 -14.82
CA LEU A 101 -38.58 -38.98 -15.78
C LEU A 101 -39.99 -38.86 -16.35
N ALA A 102 -40.60 -37.68 -16.27
CA ALA A 102 -41.96 -37.45 -16.77
C ALA A 102 -42.11 -36.05 -17.43
N PRO A 103 -42.98 -35.90 -18.43
CA PRO A 103 -43.29 -34.60 -19.01
C PRO A 103 -44.29 -33.82 -18.13
N TRP A 104 -44.08 -32.52 -18.00
CA TRP A 104 -45.00 -31.58 -17.35
C TRP A 104 -45.90 -30.94 -18.42
N VAL A 105 -47.10 -31.50 -18.61
CA VAL A 105 -48.02 -31.09 -19.70
C VAL A 105 -49.28 -30.43 -19.16
N SER A 106 -49.97 -31.10 -18.23
CA SER A 106 -51.15 -30.56 -17.55
C SER A 106 -51.12 -30.92 -16.07
N PRO A 107 -51.81 -30.17 -15.20
CA PRO A 107 -51.84 -30.44 -13.77
C PRO A 107 -52.31 -31.84 -13.42
N GLU A 108 -53.36 -32.33 -14.07
CA GLU A 108 -53.96 -33.64 -13.81
C GLU A 108 -52.97 -34.76 -14.17
N CYS A 109 -52.26 -34.62 -15.29
CA CYS A 109 -51.30 -35.62 -15.74
C CYS A 109 -50.04 -35.65 -14.89
N THR A 110 -49.59 -34.49 -14.45
CA THR A 110 -48.47 -34.39 -13.50
C THR A 110 -48.80 -35.09 -12.19
N GLN A 111 -50.01 -34.93 -11.65
CA GLN A 111 -50.46 -35.62 -10.44
C GLN A 111 -50.51 -37.14 -10.64
N SER A 112 -51.02 -37.62 -11.78
CA SER A 112 -51.00 -39.05 -12.13
C SER A 112 -49.59 -39.63 -12.18
N PHE A 113 -48.62 -38.90 -12.76
CA PHE A 113 -47.21 -39.35 -12.78
C PHE A 113 -46.57 -39.36 -11.40
N MET A 114 -46.89 -38.39 -10.53
CA MET A 114 -46.43 -38.40 -9.14
C MET A 114 -47.03 -39.59 -8.37
N ALA A 115 -48.30 -39.91 -8.59
CA ALA A 115 -48.96 -41.07 -8.00
C ALA A 115 -48.34 -42.39 -8.46
N ALA A 116 -48.12 -42.56 -9.77
CA ALA A 116 -47.43 -43.71 -10.34
C ALA A 116 -45.99 -43.86 -9.81
N SER A 117 -45.29 -42.73 -9.61
CA SER A 117 -43.94 -42.72 -9.04
C SER A 117 -43.92 -43.14 -7.56
N ARG A 118 -44.95 -42.78 -6.79
CA ARG A 118 -45.13 -43.26 -5.41
C ARG A 118 -45.35 -44.77 -5.37
N GLU A 119 -46.19 -45.30 -6.25
CA GLU A 119 -46.47 -46.74 -6.34
C GLU A 119 -45.21 -47.53 -6.77
N ALA A 120 -44.41 -46.97 -7.67
CA ALA A 120 -43.14 -47.53 -8.13
C ALA A 120 -41.98 -47.38 -7.12
N GLY A 121 -42.15 -46.67 -6.01
CA GLY A 121 -41.12 -46.49 -4.99
C GLY A 121 -39.90 -45.68 -5.46
N THR A 122 -40.10 -44.61 -6.21
CA THR A 122 -39.00 -43.78 -6.76
C THR A 122 -38.19 -43.03 -5.71
N ASN A 123 -36.88 -42.93 -5.91
CA ASN A 123 -35.98 -42.15 -5.06
C ASN A 123 -35.89 -40.67 -5.46
N ALA A 124 -36.24 -40.33 -6.69
CA ALA A 124 -36.42 -38.95 -7.17
C ALA A 124 -37.29 -38.95 -8.42
N LEU A 125 -37.90 -37.80 -8.71
CA LEU A 125 -38.69 -37.58 -9.91
C LEU A 125 -38.18 -36.33 -10.64
N VAL A 126 -37.94 -36.44 -11.94
CA VAL A 126 -37.46 -35.37 -12.80
C VAL A 126 -38.55 -35.00 -13.80
N PHE A 127 -38.93 -33.73 -13.83
CA PHE A 127 -39.87 -33.16 -14.78
C PHE A 127 -39.17 -32.31 -15.83
N PHE A 128 -39.75 -32.28 -17.03
CA PHE A 128 -39.38 -31.34 -18.08
C PHE A 128 -40.63 -30.83 -18.80
N GLN A 129 -40.60 -29.60 -19.28
CA GLN A 129 -41.69 -29.03 -20.06
C GLN A 129 -41.46 -29.27 -21.56
N PRO A 130 -42.23 -30.14 -22.23
CA PRO A 130 -41.97 -30.49 -23.63
C PRO A 130 -42.29 -29.35 -24.61
N SER A 131 -43.15 -28.40 -24.21
CA SER A 131 -43.51 -27.21 -25.00
C SER A 131 -42.47 -26.07 -24.90
N SER A 132 -41.54 -26.15 -23.96
CA SER A 132 -40.50 -25.15 -23.77
C SER A 132 -39.30 -25.44 -24.67
N ASN A 133 -38.98 -24.50 -25.56
CA ASN A 133 -37.76 -24.53 -26.37
C ASN A 133 -36.55 -23.86 -25.66
N GLU A 134 -36.72 -23.45 -24.40
CA GLU A 134 -35.65 -22.79 -23.66
C GLU A 134 -34.64 -23.81 -23.15
N SER A 135 -33.36 -23.61 -23.49
CA SER A 135 -32.23 -24.40 -22.97
C SER A 135 -31.68 -23.83 -21.64
N GLY A 136 -32.36 -22.84 -21.07
CA GLY A 136 -31.98 -22.15 -19.83
C GLY A 136 -32.38 -22.90 -18.56
N ILE A 137 -32.17 -22.24 -17.42
CA ILE A 137 -32.61 -22.77 -16.11
C ILE A 137 -34.15 -22.81 -16.10
N PRO A 138 -34.79 -23.93 -15.71
CA PRO A 138 -36.23 -24.00 -15.55
C PRO A 138 -36.76 -22.91 -14.59
N PRO A 139 -38.02 -22.47 -14.73
CA PRO A 139 -38.62 -21.47 -13.86
C PRO A 139 -38.47 -21.85 -12.37
N PRO A 140 -38.33 -20.87 -11.46
CA PRO A 140 -38.22 -21.13 -10.03
C PRO A 140 -39.47 -21.85 -9.49
N PRO A 141 -39.39 -22.59 -8.37
CA PRO A 141 -40.52 -23.34 -7.80
C PRO A 141 -41.74 -22.48 -7.49
N SER A 142 -41.55 -21.19 -7.19
CA SER A 142 -42.63 -20.23 -6.94
C SER A 142 -43.30 -19.67 -8.20
N SER A 143 -42.95 -20.17 -9.39
CA SER A 143 -43.54 -19.72 -10.65
C SER A 143 -44.92 -20.34 -10.83
N ASP A 144 -45.89 -19.54 -11.30
CA ASP A 144 -47.24 -19.98 -11.65
C ASP A 144 -47.26 -21.14 -12.67
N GLN A 145 -46.16 -21.36 -13.39
CA GLN A 145 -46.00 -22.46 -14.34
C GLN A 145 -45.96 -23.85 -13.69
N TRP A 146 -45.59 -23.94 -12.40
CA TRP A 146 -45.58 -25.18 -11.63
C TRP A 146 -46.85 -25.37 -10.78
N ASN A 147 -47.84 -24.49 -10.94
CA ASN A 147 -49.04 -24.51 -10.11
C ASN A 147 -49.98 -25.67 -10.51
N LEU A 148 -50.24 -26.57 -9.57
CA LEU A 148 -51.15 -27.70 -9.73
C LEU A 148 -52.57 -27.45 -9.19
N HIS A 149 -52.88 -26.21 -8.80
CA HIS A 149 -54.15 -25.81 -8.18
C HIS A 149 -54.49 -26.59 -6.91
N ASP A 150 -53.45 -26.97 -6.15
CA ASP A 150 -53.51 -27.84 -4.98
C ASP A 150 -52.79 -27.21 -3.76
N ASP A 151 -52.79 -25.88 -3.67
CA ASP A 151 -52.16 -25.09 -2.58
C ASP A 151 -50.74 -25.56 -2.19
N ASP A 152 -49.92 -25.94 -3.18
CA ASP A 152 -48.57 -26.49 -3.04
C ASP A 152 -48.46 -27.80 -2.19
N GLY A 153 -49.57 -28.50 -1.91
CA GLY A 153 -49.62 -29.74 -1.12
C GLY A 153 -48.75 -30.86 -1.70
N TRP A 154 -48.72 -30.99 -3.02
CA TRP A 154 -47.85 -31.93 -3.74
C TRP A 154 -46.36 -31.79 -3.44
N MET A 155 -45.90 -30.59 -3.03
CA MET A 155 -44.50 -30.35 -2.67
C MET A 155 -44.11 -30.94 -1.31
N ILE A 156 -45.11 -31.33 -0.50
CA ILE A 156 -44.98 -31.87 0.86
C ILE A 156 -45.40 -33.34 0.92
N ASP A 157 -46.40 -33.75 0.14
CA ASP A 157 -47.00 -35.09 0.21
C ASP A 157 -46.14 -36.20 -0.42
N ASN A 158 -45.12 -35.85 -1.20
CA ASN A 158 -44.23 -36.80 -1.85
C ASN A 158 -42.94 -37.00 -1.04
N ASN A 159 -42.69 -38.23 -0.56
CA ASN A 159 -41.50 -38.57 0.23
C ASN A 159 -40.19 -38.70 -0.60
N TYR A 160 -40.15 -38.11 -1.80
CA TYR A 160 -38.97 -38.09 -2.68
C TYR A 160 -38.77 -36.70 -3.28
N PRO A 161 -37.51 -36.31 -3.55
CA PRO A 161 -37.20 -35.02 -4.16
C PRO A 161 -37.66 -34.95 -5.62
N ILE A 162 -38.18 -33.78 -6.00
CA ILE A 162 -38.67 -33.47 -7.35
C ILE A 162 -37.79 -32.41 -7.97
N TYR A 163 -37.31 -32.67 -9.19
CA TYR A 163 -36.42 -31.80 -9.95
C TYR A 163 -37.05 -31.39 -11.28
N ALA A 164 -36.65 -30.23 -11.80
CA ALA A 164 -36.95 -29.77 -13.14
C ALA A 164 -35.66 -29.67 -13.96
N VAL A 165 -35.73 -30.12 -15.21
CA VAL A 165 -34.67 -29.97 -16.23
C VAL A 165 -35.21 -29.18 -17.43
N PRO A 166 -34.32 -28.60 -18.27
CA PRO A 166 -34.74 -27.85 -19.44
C PRO A 166 -35.54 -28.74 -20.41
N GLY A 167 -36.54 -28.18 -21.08
CA GLY A 167 -37.41 -28.91 -22.02
C GLY A 167 -36.64 -29.72 -23.07
N PRO A 168 -35.71 -29.11 -23.82
CA PRO A 168 -34.92 -29.82 -24.83
C PRO A 168 -34.05 -30.95 -24.25
N ALA A 169 -33.59 -30.79 -23.00
CA ALA A 169 -32.82 -31.81 -22.31
C ALA A 169 -33.71 -33.02 -21.98
N GLY A 170 -34.89 -32.79 -21.42
CA GLY A 170 -35.85 -33.87 -21.12
C GLY A 170 -36.32 -34.63 -22.35
N VAL A 171 -36.57 -33.95 -23.47
CA VAL A 171 -36.90 -34.59 -24.76
C VAL A 171 -35.75 -35.49 -25.25
N THR A 172 -34.51 -35.01 -25.15
CA THR A 172 -33.33 -35.80 -25.50
C THR A 172 -33.23 -37.07 -24.63
N LEU A 173 -33.46 -36.93 -23.33
CA LEU A 173 -33.43 -38.07 -22.40
C LEU A 173 -34.54 -39.08 -22.66
N MET A 174 -35.74 -38.64 -23.04
CA MET A 174 -36.83 -39.54 -23.41
C MET A 174 -36.51 -40.37 -24.66
N ASN A 175 -35.88 -39.77 -25.68
CA ASN A 175 -35.46 -40.50 -26.89
C ASN A 175 -34.33 -41.51 -26.62
N GLU A 176 -33.39 -41.15 -25.75
CA GLU A 176 -32.29 -42.04 -25.36
C GLU A 176 -32.81 -43.21 -24.49
N LEU A 177 -33.70 -42.94 -23.54
CA LEU A 177 -34.39 -44.00 -22.79
C LEU A 177 -35.12 -44.96 -23.72
N ALA A 178 -35.68 -44.46 -24.83
CA ALA A 178 -36.33 -45.31 -25.81
C ALA A 178 -35.33 -46.20 -26.56
N THR A 179 -34.20 -45.61 -26.96
CA THR A 179 -33.09 -46.29 -27.65
C THR A 179 -32.48 -47.42 -26.81
N PHE A 180 -32.43 -47.27 -25.48
CA PHE A 180 -31.88 -48.26 -24.55
C PHE A 180 -32.93 -49.18 -23.88
N SER A 181 -34.20 -49.11 -24.30
CA SER A 181 -35.29 -49.92 -23.74
C SER A 181 -35.42 -51.30 -24.40
N ASP A 182 -35.12 -51.40 -25.69
CA ASP A 182 -35.31 -52.61 -26.49
C ASP A 182 -34.01 -53.09 -27.14
N GLY A 183 -33.84 -54.42 -27.22
CA GLY A 183 -32.68 -55.09 -27.82
C GLY A 183 -32.52 -54.94 -29.33
N THR A 184 -33.01 -53.85 -29.92
CA THR A 184 -32.96 -53.61 -31.37
C THR A 184 -31.69 -52.82 -31.69
N SER A 185 -30.68 -53.55 -32.17
CA SER A 185 -29.39 -53.02 -32.60
C SER A 185 -29.54 -52.00 -33.74
N HIS A 186 -29.51 -50.70 -33.43
CA HIS A 186 -29.28 -49.68 -34.44
C HIS A 186 -27.79 -49.30 -34.46
N ASN A 187 -27.09 -49.77 -35.50
CA ASN A 187 -25.73 -49.35 -35.81
C ASN A 187 -25.74 -47.85 -36.16
N GLN A 188 -25.32 -47.00 -35.22
CA GLN A 188 -24.94 -45.63 -35.54
C GLN A 188 -23.45 -45.42 -35.28
N THR A 189 -22.74 -45.26 -36.39
CA THR A 189 -21.32 -44.99 -36.50
C THR A 189 -21.00 -43.61 -35.95
N HIS A 190 -20.49 -43.54 -34.71
CA HIS A 190 -19.64 -42.44 -34.30
C HIS A 190 -18.19 -42.95 -34.20
N ASN A 191 -17.35 -42.40 -35.07
CA ASN A 191 -15.91 -42.65 -35.14
C ASN A 191 -15.24 -42.36 -33.79
N ALA A 192 -15.06 -43.40 -32.97
CA ALA A 192 -14.13 -43.40 -31.86
C ALA A 192 -13.34 -44.72 -31.92
N SER A 193 -12.09 -44.60 -32.35
CA SER A 193 -11.13 -45.70 -32.46
C SER A 193 -10.70 -46.17 -31.06
N TYR A 194 -11.24 -47.28 -30.55
CA TYR A 194 -10.60 -48.05 -29.48
C TYR A 194 -10.84 -49.55 -29.59
N THR A 195 -9.76 -50.28 -29.33
CA THR A 195 -9.56 -51.72 -29.43
C THR A 195 -10.17 -52.53 -28.28
N SER A 196 -10.92 -53.57 -28.64
CA SER A 196 -11.13 -54.88 -27.97
C SER A 196 -11.43 -54.92 -26.46
N THR A 197 -12.61 -55.41 -26.07
CA THR A 197 -12.80 -56.75 -25.46
C THR A 197 -14.27 -57.04 -25.11
N LYS A 198 -14.77 -58.20 -25.58
CA LYS A 198 -16.07 -58.88 -25.30
C LYS A 198 -17.36 -58.22 -25.85
N PRO A 199 -18.23 -58.98 -26.54
CA PRO A 199 -19.54 -58.48 -26.94
C PRO A 199 -20.46 -58.50 -25.72
N VAL A 200 -20.61 -57.36 -25.06
CA VAL A 200 -21.70 -57.15 -24.12
C VAL A 200 -22.99 -57.17 -24.94
N ARG A 201 -23.94 -58.03 -24.57
CA ARG A 201 -25.28 -58.01 -25.17
C ARG A 201 -25.91 -56.65 -24.86
N GLN A 202 -26.37 -55.94 -25.88
CA GLN A 202 -27.07 -54.64 -25.75
C GLN A 202 -28.29 -54.68 -24.81
N SER A 203 -28.77 -55.88 -24.42
CA SER A 203 -29.93 -56.07 -23.55
C SER A 203 -29.80 -55.48 -22.14
N ASP A 204 -28.58 -55.25 -21.65
CA ASP A 204 -28.33 -54.88 -20.24
C ASP A 204 -27.85 -53.43 -20.07
N THR A 205 -27.85 -52.63 -21.14
CA THR A 205 -27.48 -51.21 -21.03
C THR A 205 -28.71 -50.40 -20.62
N ARG A 206 -28.61 -49.68 -19.50
CA ARG A 206 -29.64 -48.76 -19.00
C ARG A 206 -29.02 -47.41 -18.68
N LEU A 207 -29.84 -46.36 -18.72
CA LEU A 207 -29.38 -45.02 -18.39
C LEU A 207 -29.29 -44.87 -16.87
N PHE A 208 -28.11 -44.48 -16.40
CA PHE A 208 -27.81 -44.25 -14.99
C PHE A 208 -27.64 -42.75 -14.74
N THR A 209 -28.31 -42.24 -13.71
CA THR A 209 -28.37 -40.83 -13.34
C THR A 209 -27.63 -40.59 -12.05
N MET A 210 -26.84 -39.52 -11.98
CA MET A 210 -26.27 -38.98 -10.75
C MET A 210 -26.66 -37.51 -10.60
N LEU A 211 -27.26 -37.16 -9.47
CA LEU A 211 -27.64 -35.82 -9.06
C LEU A 211 -26.73 -35.41 -7.89
N ASP A 212 -25.87 -34.43 -8.09
CA ASP A 212 -24.98 -33.90 -7.06
C ASP A 212 -25.48 -32.51 -6.65
N ALA A 213 -25.61 -32.25 -5.36
CA ALA A 213 -25.84 -30.89 -4.90
C ALA A 213 -24.47 -30.21 -4.76
N ASP A 214 -24.27 -29.09 -5.46
CA ASP A 214 -23.22 -28.15 -5.10
C ASP A 214 -23.38 -27.91 -3.60
N LYS A 215 -22.38 -28.32 -2.82
CA LYS A 215 -22.30 -28.00 -1.40
C LYS A 215 -22.52 -26.50 -1.31
N ALA A 216 -23.75 -26.13 -0.93
CA ALA A 216 -24.13 -24.78 -0.65
C ALA A 216 -23.03 -24.24 0.24
N ALA A 217 -22.33 -23.24 -0.28
CA ALA A 217 -21.25 -22.57 0.41
C ALA A 217 -21.67 -22.42 1.87
N ALA A 218 -21.01 -23.16 2.76
CA ALA A 218 -21.14 -22.95 4.18
C ALA A 218 -20.89 -21.45 4.39
N SER A 219 -21.98 -20.75 4.73
CA SER A 219 -22.06 -19.34 5.09
C SER A 219 -21.23 -18.36 4.24
N SER A 220 -21.74 -17.97 3.06
CA SER A 220 -21.57 -16.58 2.63
C SER A 220 -22.72 -15.77 3.24
N PRO A 221 -22.50 -15.02 4.35
CA PRO A 221 -23.56 -14.25 4.96
C PRO A 221 -23.96 -13.15 3.96
N SER A 222 -25.26 -12.89 3.82
CA SER A 222 -25.83 -11.99 2.83
C SER A 222 -25.07 -10.65 2.79
N LEU A 223 -24.91 -10.03 1.62
CA LEU A 223 -24.19 -8.77 1.43
C LEU A 223 -24.54 -7.71 2.50
N TRP A 224 -25.81 -7.67 2.92
CA TRP A 224 -26.33 -6.80 3.97
C TRP A 224 -25.80 -7.11 5.36
N SER A 225 -25.65 -8.38 5.73
CA SER A 225 -25.01 -8.75 7.00
C SER A 225 -23.54 -8.32 7.06
N PHE A 226 -22.83 -8.39 5.92
CA PHE A 226 -21.46 -7.89 5.82
C PHE A 226 -21.40 -6.36 5.93
N VAL A 227 -22.35 -5.66 5.30
CA VAL A 227 -22.49 -4.20 5.41
C VAL A 227 -22.82 -3.78 6.84
N LEU A 228 -23.76 -4.46 7.52
CA LEU A 228 -24.13 -4.17 8.90
C LEU A 228 -23.01 -4.51 9.88
N ALA A 229 -22.24 -5.58 9.65
CA ALA A 229 -21.05 -5.91 10.43
C ALA A 229 -19.93 -4.87 10.23
N ILE A 230 -19.72 -4.39 9.00
CA ILE A 230 -18.77 -3.30 8.73
C ILE A 230 -19.22 -2.01 9.42
N LEU A 231 -20.50 -1.64 9.33
CA LEU A 231 -21.02 -0.44 9.99
C LEU A 231 -20.93 -0.54 11.51
N GLY A 232 -21.23 -1.71 12.10
CA GLY A 232 -21.08 -1.97 13.52
C GLY A 232 -19.62 -1.91 13.99
N THR A 233 -18.68 -2.46 13.22
CA THR A 233 -17.25 -2.39 13.55
C THR A 233 -16.69 -0.98 13.37
N ILE A 234 -17.12 -0.23 12.36
CA ILE A 234 -16.78 1.18 12.20
C ILE A 234 -17.31 1.99 13.39
N PHE A 235 -18.57 1.80 13.78
CA PHE A 235 -19.16 2.51 14.92
C PHE A 235 -18.43 2.16 16.22
N GLY A 236 -18.15 0.87 16.48
CA GLY A 236 -17.37 0.43 17.63
C GLY A 236 -15.95 1.02 17.66
N LEU A 237 -15.24 1.01 16.54
CA LEU A 237 -13.89 1.61 16.43
C LEU A 237 -13.93 3.14 16.63
N THR A 238 -14.97 3.82 16.15
CA THR A 238 -15.14 5.26 16.39
C THR A 238 -15.41 5.58 17.85
N LEU A 239 -16.26 4.79 18.53
CA LEU A 239 -16.52 4.96 19.96
C LEU A 239 -15.25 4.71 20.79
N ILE A 240 -14.49 3.65 20.47
CA ILE A 240 -13.21 3.35 21.10
C ILE A 240 -12.20 4.49 20.88
N LEU A 241 -12.09 5.02 19.67
CA LEU A 241 -11.22 6.16 19.38
C LEU A 241 -11.63 7.41 20.18
N VAL A 242 -12.92 7.68 20.33
CA VAL A 242 -13.43 8.80 21.13
C VAL A 242 -13.14 8.60 22.63
N VAL A 243 -13.30 7.39 23.15
CA VAL A 243 -12.99 7.05 24.54
C VAL A 243 -11.48 7.16 24.79
N LEU A 244 -10.64 6.60 23.91
CA LEU A 244 -9.18 6.72 23.98
C LEU A 244 -8.74 8.17 23.87
N TYR A 245 -9.37 8.96 23.00
CA TYR A 245 -9.11 10.39 22.90
C TYR A 245 -9.46 11.11 24.20
N ARG A 246 -10.63 10.85 24.79
CA ARG A 246 -11.03 11.43 26.08
C ARG A 246 -10.13 10.98 27.22
N MET A 247 -9.68 9.72 27.25
CA MET A 247 -8.73 9.21 28.23
C MET A 247 -7.35 9.85 28.08
N MET A 248 -6.84 9.96 26.85
CA MET A 248 -5.59 10.68 26.56
C MET A 248 -5.70 12.14 26.96
N GLN A 249 -6.83 12.78 26.70
CA GLN A 249 -7.07 14.18 27.06
C GLN A 249 -7.23 14.36 28.58
N ARG A 250 -7.76 13.38 29.31
CA ARG A 250 -7.76 13.35 30.79
C ARG A 250 -6.34 13.20 31.34
N ARG A 251 -5.58 12.20 30.86
CA ARG A 251 -4.17 12.01 31.24
C ARG A 251 -3.29 13.23 30.94
N ARG A 252 -3.46 13.87 29.78
CA ARG A 252 -2.74 15.11 29.44
C ARG A 252 -3.08 16.25 30.41
N ARG A 253 -4.33 16.32 30.88
CA ARG A 253 -4.76 17.32 31.89
C ARG A 253 -4.22 17.00 33.28
N GLU A 254 -4.16 15.74 33.67
CA GLU A 254 -3.57 15.30 34.94
C GLU A 254 -2.06 15.54 34.97
N VAL A 255 -1.34 15.23 33.88
CA VAL A 255 0.10 15.50 33.75
C VAL A 255 0.38 17.01 33.71
N LEU A 256 -0.48 17.80 33.07
CA LEU A 256 -0.36 19.26 33.10
C LEU A 256 -0.61 19.83 34.50
N ARG A 257 -1.62 19.31 35.23
CA ARG A 257 -1.86 19.67 36.63
C ARG A 257 -0.67 19.34 37.52
N GLN A 258 -0.11 18.14 37.40
CA GLN A 258 1.07 17.75 38.16
C GLN A 258 2.30 18.63 37.85
N ARG A 259 2.46 19.08 36.60
CA ARG A 259 3.53 20.03 36.21
C ARG A 259 3.32 21.45 36.72
N ILE A 260 2.06 21.85 36.91
CA ILE A 260 1.68 23.14 37.52
C ILE A 260 1.90 23.08 39.03
N GLU A 261 1.49 21.99 39.68
CA GLU A 261 1.69 21.75 41.12
C GLU A 261 3.17 21.56 41.47
N SER A 262 3.98 21.02 40.56
CA SER A 262 5.43 20.86 40.73
C SER A 262 6.25 22.11 40.38
N GLY A 263 5.60 23.23 40.02
CA GLY A 263 6.27 24.50 39.72
C GLY A 263 7.20 24.49 38.49
N GLU A 264 7.10 23.48 37.61
CA GLU A 264 8.00 23.34 36.44
C GLU A 264 7.58 24.25 35.26
N VAL A 265 6.42 24.90 35.36
CA VAL A 265 5.86 25.77 34.32
C VAL A 265 5.57 27.14 34.93
N ASP A 266 6.38 28.14 34.55
CA ASP A 266 6.10 29.55 34.82
C ASP A 266 4.78 29.94 34.15
N ILE A 267 3.69 29.93 34.91
CA ILE A 267 2.36 30.38 34.49
C ILE A 267 2.45 31.84 34.00
N GLU A 268 3.40 32.60 34.54
CA GLU A 268 3.72 33.97 34.18
C GLU A 268 4.13 34.13 32.71
N TYR A 269 4.92 33.20 32.15
CA TYR A 269 5.38 33.27 30.75
C TYR A 269 4.26 32.97 29.75
N LEU A 270 3.25 32.17 30.14
CA LEU A 270 2.07 31.88 29.33
C LEU A 270 1.00 32.97 29.45
N ALA A 271 0.87 33.60 30.63
CA ALA A 271 -0.06 34.71 30.86
C ALA A 271 0.40 36.00 30.14
N LEU A 272 1.70 36.29 30.10
CA LEU A 272 2.26 37.48 29.42
C LEU A 272 1.94 37.56 27.92
N ASN A 273 1.76 36.42 27.25
CA ASN A 273 1.36 36.39 25.83
C ASN A 273 -0.11 36.76 25.59
N GLN A 274 -0.92 36.94 26.64
CA GLN A 274 -2.35 37.28 26.55
C GLN A 274 -2.73 38.56 27.32
N ILE A 275 -1.77 39.17 28.02
CA ILE A 275 -1.99 40.44 28.71
C ILE A 275 -1.85 41.58 27.71
N LYS A 276 -2.93 42.35 27.57
CA LYS A 276 -3.02 43.57 26.76
C LYS A 276 -2.50 44.76 27.56
N VAL A 277 -1.80 45.68 26.89
CA VAL A 277 -1.33 46.91 27.55
C VAL A 277 -2.49 47.92 27.57
N PRO A 278 -2.90 48.45 28.74
CA PRO A 278 -3.88 49.52 28.81
C PRO A 278 -3.38 50.75 28.04
N GLY A 279 -4.26 51.40 27.25
CA GLY A 279 -3.88 52.53 26.37
C GLY A 279 -3.17 53.67 27.10
N GLU A 280 -3.52 53.90 28.37
CA GLU A 280 -2.91 54.93 29.23
C GLU A 280 -1.40 54.71 29.49
N LEU A 281 -0.92 53.46 29.38
CA LEU A 281 0.51 53.14 29.50
C LEU A 281 1.25 53.29 28.17
N VAL A 282 0.55 53.08 27.05
CA VAL A 282 1.09 53.27 25.68
C VAL A 282 1.30 54.77 25.39
N GLU A 283 0.38 55.62 25.82
CA GLU A 283 0.49 57.08 25.68
C GLU A 283 1.66 57.69 26.45
N LYS A 284 2.05 57.09 27.59
CA LYS A 284 3.19 57.53 28.41
C LYS A 284 4.56 57.13 27.83
N MET A 285 4.60 56.37 26.72
CA MET A 285 5.85 55.95 26.07
C MET A 285 6.43 57.09 25.23
N PRO A 286 7.77 57.27 25.22
CA PRO A 286 8.41 58.37 24.53
C PRO A 286 8.15 58.32 23.02
N LEU A 287 7.61 59.42 22.52
CA LEU A 287 7.39 59.70 21.10
C LEU A 287 8.33 60.83 20.70
N TYR A 288 9.11 60.63 19.63
CA TYR A 288 9.93 61.70 19.06
C TYR A 288 9.98 61.59 17.54
N THR A 289 10.30 62.70 16.88
CA THR A 289 10.54 62.72 15.44
C THR A 289 11.93 62.15 15.17
N TYR A 290 12.04 61.21 14.24
CA TYR A 290 13.30 60.53 13.92
C TYR A 290 14.39 61.56 13.55
N PRO A 291 15.45 61.72 14.37
CA PRO A 291 16.39 62.83 14.24
C PRO A 291 17.39 62.61 13.11
N ASN A 292 17.86 63.71 12.51
CA ASN A 292 18.93 63.67 11.52
C ASN A 292 20.26 63.41 12.23
N VAL A 293 20.94 62.31 11.89
CA VAL A 293 22.33 62.09 12.29
C VAL A 293 23.25 62.82 11.30
N SER A 294 23.12 64.14 11.21
CA SER A 294 24.08 65.01 10.52
C SER A 294 23.94 66.47 11.00
N THR A 295 24.18 66.73 12.29
CA THR A 295 24.69 68.01 12.82
C THR A 295 24.99 67.88 14.32
N THR A 296 26.27 67.67 14.63
CA THR A 296 26.88 68.23 15.84
C THR A 296 28.13 68.98 15.39
N ASP A 297 28.01 70.27 15.11
CA ASP A 297 29.10 71.25 15.28
C ASP A 297 29.08 71.68 16.77
N ALA A 298 30.16 71.88 17.53
CA ALA A 298 31.59 72.09 17.26
C ALA A 298 32.41 71.47 18.44
N LYS A 299 33.67 71.02 18.33
CA LYS A 299 34.86 71.61 17.68
C LYS A 299 35.87 70.54 17.21
N ASP A 300 36.68 70.97 16.24
CA ASP A 300 37.97 70.46 15.73
C ASP A 300 37.94 69.61 14.44
N GLU A 301 38.30 70.34 13.36
CA GLU A 301 38.75 70.08 11.98
C GLU A 301 39.21 68.63 11.61
N VAL A 302 39.08 68.10 10.38
CA VAL A 302 39.54 68.60 9.07
C VAL A 302 38.81 67.86 7.91
N HIS A 303 38.55 68.62 6.84
CA HIS A 303 37.95 68.37 5.52
C HIS A 303 38.06 67.01 4.79
N ALA A 304 36.99 66.69 4.03
CA ALA A 304 37.09 66.19 2.65
C ALA A 304 35.82 66.54 1.84
N GLU A 305 35.95 67.42 0.84
CA GLU A 305 34.92 67.74 -0.16
C GLU A 305 34.95 66.77 -1.35
N VAL A 306 33.78 66.56 -1.95
CA VAL A 306 33.57 65.87 -3.23
C VAL A 306 33.19 66.92 -4.27
N ALA A 307 33.74 66.82 -5.49
CA ALA A 307 33.19 67.50 -6.65
C ALA A 307 33.13 66.57 -7.87
N GLU A 308 31.98 66.55 -8.51
CA GLU A 308 31.60 65.81 -9.72
C GLU A 308 31.93 66.60 -11.01
N VAL A 309 31.79 65.89 -12.14
CA VAL A 309 31.35 66.33 -13.49
C VAL A 309 32.35 66.08 -14.66
N ASP A 310 31.89 65.24 -15.60
CA ASP A 310 32.35 64.90 -16.98
C ASP A 310 31.76 65.94 -18.01
N PRO A 311 32.03 66.02 -19.35
CA PRO A 311 33.01 65.39 -20.27
C PRO A 311 33.72 66.34 -21.28
N ARG A 312 34.67 65.79 -22.08
CA ARG A 312 34.78 65.87 -23.58
C ARG A 312 36.17 66.22 -24.18
N SER A 313 36.74 65.19 -24.83
CA SER A 313 37.58 65.10 -26.05
C SER A 313 38.76 66.06 -26.34
N LYS A 314 39.95 65.48 -26.57
CA LYS A 314 40.67 65.41 -27.88
C LYS A 314 42.03 64.68 -27.75
N THR A 315 42.29 63.72 -28.64
CA THR A 315 43.61 63.11 -28.97
C THR A 315 44.40 64.07 -29.90
N PRO A 316 45.75 63.97 -30.06
CA PRO A 316 46.43 62.84 -30.72
C PRO A 316 47.78 62.39 -30.09
N SER A 317 48.23 61.20 -30.54
CA SER A 317 49.52 60.51 -30.31
C SER A 317 50.69 61.21 -31.07
N PRO A 318 52.01 60.90 -30.84
CA PRO A 318 52.61 59.61 -31.20
C PRO A 318 53.72 59.03 -30.26
N THR A 319 53.91 57.71 -30.42
CA THR A 319 54.99 56.76 -30.03
C THR A 319 56.36 57.03 -30.72
N PRO A 320 57.43 56.18 -30.62
CA PRO A 320 57.89 55.14 -29.66
C PRO A 320 59.40 55.34 -29.27
N GLU A 321 60.12 54.59 -28.41
CA GLU A 321 60.72 53.24 -28.58
C GLU A 321 61.65 52.88 -27.36
N GLU A 322 61.69 51.58 -27.03
CA GLU A 322 62.78 50.73 -26.48
C GLU A 322 63.60 51.03 -25.19
N HIS A 323 63.48 50.15 -24.17
CA HIS A 323 64.48 49.12 -23.80
C HIS A 323 64.15 48.38 -22.47
N GLU A 324 64.15 47.04 -22.51
CA GLU A 324 64.29 46.08 -21.39
C GLU A 324 65.77 46.00 -20.90
N PRO A 325 66.21 45.24 -19.84
CA PRO A 325 65.58 44.05 -19.23
C PRO A 325 65.70 43.85 -17.68
N THR A 326 65.03 42.78 -17.19
CA THR A 326 65.33 41.93 -15.99
C THR A 326 65.08 42.53 -14.59
N SER A 327 64.45 41.89 -13.57
CA SER A 327 64.11 40.50 -13.24
C SER A 327 63.08 40.46 -12.08
N ARG A 328 62.08 39.54 -12.06
CA ARG A 328 61.30 39.18 -10.83
C ARG A 328 60.51 37.84 -10.96
N PRO A 329 60.36 37.03 -9.88
CA PRO A 329 59.84 35.64 -9.93
C PRO A 329 58.30 35.54 -9.69
N PRO A 330 57.69 34.33 -9.63
CA PRO A 330 56.32 34.09 -10.08
C PRO A 330 55.24 34.41 -9.03
N ARG A 331 54.08 34.80 -9.54
CA ARG A 331 52.87 35.16 -8.80
C ARG A 331 52.04 33.92 -8.42
N THR A 332 51.79 33.77 -7.12
CA THR A 332 50.68 33.03 -6.51
C THR A 332 49.42 33.91 -6.44
N PRO A 333 48.21 33.34 -6.54
CA PRO A 333 46.97 34.08 -6.33
C PRO A 333 46.54 34.14 -4.85
N THR A 334 46.37 35.37 -4.35
CA THR A 334 45.49 35.77 -3.24
C THR A 334 44.02 35.52 -3.64
N GLY A 335 43.00 35.28 -2.81
CA GLY A 335 42.80 35.24 -1.36
C GLY A 335 41.30 35.53 -1.12
N ILE A 336 40.55 34.62 -0.50
CA ILE A 336 39.27 34.93 0.19
C ILE A 336 39.35 34.22 1.55
N ARG A 337 39.57 35.00 2.62
CA ARG A 337 39.71 34.53 3.99
C ARG A 337 38.36 34.71 4.70
N LYS A 338 37.82 33.63 5.28
CA LYS A 338 36.65 33.65 6.18
C LYS A 338 37.02 34.36 7.50
N PRO A 339 36.15 35.19 8.09
CA PRO A 339 36.35 35.66 9.46
C PRO A 339 36.21 34.48 10.44
N GLN A 340 37.16 34.39 11.38
CA GLN A 340 37.15 33.42 12.47
C GLN A 340 36.27 33.92 13.63
N ALA A 341 35.64 32.96 14.31
CA ALA A 341 34.84 33.20 15.51
C ALA A 341 35.72 33.64 16.69
N ALA A 342 35.27 34.68 17.40
CA ALA A 342 35.88 35.11 18.66
C ALA A 342 35.61 34.05 19.74
N VAL A 343 36.68 33.62 20.40
CA VAL A 343 36.69 32.75 21.57
C VAL A 343 36.53 33.64 22.81
N ILE A 344 35.55 33.35 23.67
CA ILE A 344 35.42 33.94 24.99
C ILE A 344 35.86 32.87 25.99
N ASN A 345 36.93 33.15 26.76
CA ASN A 345 37.33 32.33 27.91
C ASN A 345 36.52 32.74 29.16
N PRO A 346 36.20 31.81 30.07
CA PRO A 346 35.43 32.11 31.26
C PRO A 346 36.34 32.72 32.35
N VAL A 347 35.83 33.73 33.04
CA VAL A 347 36.36 34.20 34.33
C VAL A 347 35.30 33.96 35.40
N THR A 348 35.79 33.53 36.55
CA THR A 348 35.13 32.97 37.74
C THR A 348 34.52 34.00 38.69
N ASP A 349 33.49 33.52 39.40
CA ASP A 349 33.02 33.80 40.77
C ASP A 349 32.68 35.21 41.29
N ASP A 350 31.47 35.23 41.87
CA ASP A 350 31.09 35.72 43.20
C ASP A 350 30.12 36.91 43.41
N GLN A 351 29.37 36.70 44.49
CA GLN A 351 28.13 37.25 44.99
C GLN A 351 28.10 38.75 45.36
N SER A 352 26.97 39.37 44.97
CA SER A 352 26.04 40.13 45.84
C SER A 352 26.22 41.65 46.14
N THR A 353 25.12 42.35 45.81
CA THR A 353 24.38 43.42 46.55
C THR A 353 24.62 44.93 46.36
N SER A 354 23.53 45.57 45.89
CA SER A 354 22.95 46.90 46.17
C SER A 354 23.54 48.22 45.62
N SER A 355 22.91 48.65 44.51
CA SER A 355 22.25 49.95 44.25
C SER A 355 22.97 51.30 44.45
N SER A 356 23.30 51.97 43.33
CA SER A 356 22.84 53.36 43.04
C SER A 356 23.14 53.79 41.58
N SER A 357 22.08 54.31 40.94
CA SER A 357 22.00 55.25 39.80
C SER A 357 23.21 55.46 38.85
N THR A 358 23.16 54.83 37.67
CA THR A 358 23.46 55.49 36.38
C THR A 358 22.66 54.78 35.26
N PRO A 359 21.92 55.50 34.38
CA PRO A 359 21.30 54.85 33.23
C PRO A 359 22.38 54.60 32.18
N ASN A 360 22.78 53.34 32.04
CA ASN A 360 23.76 52.90 31.05
C ASN A 360 23.21 53.16 29.63
N ARG A 361 23.77 54.18 28.98
CA ARG A 361 23.52 54.60 27.60
C ARG A 361 23.97 53.51 26.62
N TYR A 362 23.07 52.62 26.25
CA TYR A 362 23.13 51.94 24.95
C TYR A 362 21.91 52.37 24.12
N ARG A 363 22.07 53.47 23.36
CA ARG A 363 21.09 53.93 22.37
C ARG A 363 21.13 53.00 21.14
N LEU A 364 20.45 51.85 21.22
CA LEU A 364 20.15 51.00 20.04
C LEU A 364 19.16 51.69 19.08
N SER A 365 18.43 52.70 19.58
CA SER A 365 17.50 53.54 18.85
C SER A 365 18.07 54.16 17.57
N HIS A 366 19.37 54.49 17.54
CA HIS A 366 19.95 55.23 16.40
C HIS A 366 20.47 54.33 15.27
N THR A 367 20.34 53.00 15.41
CA THR A 367 20.81 52.03 14.38
C THR A 367 19.68 51.41 13.57
N GLN A 368 18.43 51.60 14.00
CA GLN A 368 17.26 51.09 13.29
C GLN A 368 16.80 52.14 12.28
N THR A 369 16.84 51.75 11.00
CA THR A 369 16.42 52.60 9.87
C THR A 369 15.08 52.19 9.29
N THR A 370 14.50 51.07 9.74
CA THR A 370 13.28 50.46 9.16
C THR A 370 12.37 49.92 10.26
N CYS A 371 11.06 50.09 10.12
CA CYS A 371 10.07 49.52 11.04
C CYS A 371 9.86 48.02 10.77
N ALA A 372 10.02 47.16 11.78
CA ALA A 372 9.89 45.70 11.58
C ALA A 372 8.44 45.18 11.47
N ILE A 373 7.43 46.05 11.59
CA ILE A 373 6.01 45.69 11.47
C ILE A 373 5.48 46.00 10.06
N CYS A 374 5.66 47.23 9.56
CA CYS A 374 5.26 47.60 8.19
C CYS A 374 6.38 47.42 7.15
N LEU A 375 7.63 47.24 7.57
CA LEU A 375 8.83 47.15 6.73
C LEU A 375 9.17 48.44 5.96
N ASP A 376 8.61 49.58 6.36
CA ASP A 376 8.91 50.89 5.78
C ASP A 376 10.14 51.55 6.46
N ASP A 377 10.88 52.33 5.68
CA ASP A 377 12.05 53.08 6.15
C ASP A 377 11.63 54.35 6.91
N PHE A 378 12.33 54.66 8.00
CA PHE A 378 12.11 55.91 8.75
C PHE A 378 12.70 57.10 8.00
N VAL A 379 11.87 58.13 7.77
CA VAL A 379 12.29 59.35 7.07
C VAL A 379 12.65 60.43 8.09
N VAL A 380 13.90 60.85 8.02
CA VAL A 380 14.49 61.89 8.88
C VAL A 380 13.64 63.15 8.89
N GLY A 381 13.25 63.61 10.09
CA GLY A 381 12.50 64.85 10.29
C GLY A 381 10.99 64.78 9.98
N SER A 382 10.49 63.69 9.41
CA SER A 382 9.05 63.53 9.10
C SER A 382 8.40 62.30 9.73
N SER A 383 9.13 61.18 9.93
CA SER A 383 8.57 60.01 10.59
C SER A 383 8.60 60.17 12.11
N THR A 384 7.42 60.12 12.74
CA THR A 384 7.28 60.02 14.20
C THR A 384 7.52 58.58 14.62
N VAL A 385 8.31 58.39 15.67
CA VAL A 385 8.71 57.07 16.11
C VAL A 385 8.47 56.88 17.61
N ARG A 386 8.03 55.67 17.98
CA ARG A 386 7.80 55.28 19.37
C ARG A 386 8.89 54.33 19.84
N GLU A 387 9.55 54.68 20.95
CA GLU A 387 10.61 53.87 21.56
C GLU A 387 10.07 53.07 22.75
N LEU A 388 10.21 51.75 22.70
CA LEU A 388 9.83 50.86 23.79
C LEU A 388 10.87 50.88 24.91
N PRO A 389 10.54 50.45 26.16
CA PRO A 389 11.49 50.36 27.27
C PRO A 389 12.72 49.48 27.00
N CYS A 390 12.65 48.62 25.98
CA CYS A 390 13.75 47.79 25.52
C CYS A 390 14.70 48.49 24.52
N GLY A 391 14.42 49.74 24.12
CA GLY A 391 15.22 50.56 23.21
C GLY A 391 14.95 50.36 21.72
N HIS A 392 13.94 49.56 21.35
CA HIS A 392 13.54 49.35 19.95
C HIS A 392 12.48 50.36 19.50
N ILE A 393 12.57 50.75 18.23
CA ILE A 393 11.76 51.80 17.61
C ILE A 393 10.78 51.23 16.59
N PHE A 394 9.55 51.76 16.58
CA PHE A 394 8.51 51.43 15.59
C PHE A 394 7.63 52.66 15.26
N ASP A 395 6.88 52.61 14.16
CA ASP A 395 5.85 53.61 13.87
C ASP A 395 4.69 53.49 14.87
N PRO A 396 4.18 54.61 15.41
CA PRO A 396 3.06 54.62 16.36
C PRO A 396 1.83 53.88 15.83
N GLY A 397 1.50 54.08 14.55
CA GLY A 397 0.36 53.42 13.90
C GLY A 397 0.51 51.88 13.77
N CYS A 398 1.72 51.34 13.91
CA CYS A 398 1.97 49.91 13.80
C CYS A 398 2.13 49.22 15.16
N ILE A 399 2.80 49.87 16.12
CA ILE A 399 3.11 49.28 17.42
C ILE A 399 1.99 49.43 18.44
N ASP A 400 1.22 50.53 18.39
CA ASP A 400 0.17 50.78 19.36
C ASP A 400 -0.98 49.75 19.24
N PRO A 401 -1.51 49.43 18.03
CA PRO A 401 -2.49 48.35 17.88
C PRO A 401 -1.91 46.99 18.28
N PHE A 402 -0.63 46.76 17.99
CA PHE A 402 0.04 45.50 18.32
C PHE A 402 0.13 45.26 19.84
N LEU A 403 0.45 46.29 20.62
CA LEU A 403 0.55 46.21 22.08
C LEU A 403 -0.82 46.19 22.79
N MET A 404 -1.83 46.82 22.19
CA MET A 404 -3.20 46.85 22.72
C MET A 404 -4.00 45.59 22.38
N GLU A 405 -3.83 45.01 21.20
CA GLU A 405 -4.68 43.93 20.70
C GLU A 405 -4.04 42.55 20.79
N ASN A 406 -2.71 42.46 20.58
CA ASN A 406 -2.06 41.17 20.32
C ASN A 406 -1.16 40.70 21.46
N SER A 407 -0.23 41.53 21.96
CA SER A 407 0.68 41.10 23.05
C SER A 407 1.41 42.27 23.69
N SER A 408 1.70 42.19 24.99
CA SER A 408 2.52 43.15 25.75
C SER A 408 4.05 43.02 25.54
N LEU A 409 4.48 42.22 24.56
CA LEU A 409 5.89 41.93 24.30
C LEU A 409 6.42 42.69 23.07
N CYS A 410 7.69 43.10 23.12
CA CYS A 410 8.35 43.69 21.96
C CYS A 410 8.48 42.69 20.78
N PRO A 411 8.08 43.05 19.55
CA PRO A 411 8.19 42.18 18.37
C PRO A 411 9.62 41.68 18.06
N LEU A 412 10.64 42.49 18.40
CA LEU A 412 12.02 42.20 18.06
C LEU A 412 12.75 41.37 19.12
N CYS A 413 12.59 41.71 20.41
CA CYS A 413 13.34 41.06 21.49
C CYS A 413 12.50 40.31 22.51
N LYS A 414 11.17 40.34 22.38
CA LYS A 414 10.21 39.67 23.29
C LYS A 414 10.30 40.10 24.75
N LYS A 415 10.95 41.23 25.05
CA LYS A 415 10.92 41.84 26.40
C LYS A 415 9.54 42.44 26.64
N SER A 416 9.01 42.24 27.85
CA SER A 416 7.76 42.87 28.29
C SER A 416 7.91 44.38 28.36
N VAL A 417 6.85 45.06 27.96
CA VAL A 417 6.73 46.52 27.98
C VAL A 417 6.11 47.01 29.31
N LEU A 418 5.58 46.10 30.14
CA LEU A 418 4.96 46.41 31.43
C LEU A 418 6.01 46.60 32.54
N PRO A 419 5.83 47.58 33.45
CA PRO A 419 6.69 47.75 34.63
C PRO A 419 6.54 46.56 35.60
N LEU A 420 7.64 46.20 36.26
CA LEU A 420 7.67 45.13 37.27
C LEU A 420 6.81 45.52 38.48
N GLY A 421 5.71 44.79 38.72
CA GLY A 421 4.89 44.88 39.94
C GLY A 421 3.40 45.22 39.79
N SER A 422 2.84 45.30 38.57
CA SER A 422 1.50 45.86 38.37
C SER A 422 0.37 44.89 37.96
N LEU A 423 0.39 43.60 38.31
CA LEU A 423 -0.77 42.71 38.05
C LEU A 423 -0.98 41.61 39.12
N GLU A 424 -2.04 41.76 39.91
CA GLU A 424 -2.77 40.64 40.52
C GLU A 424 -3.74 40.07 39.48
N ILE A 425 -3.64 38.79 39.12
CA ILE A 425 -4.54 38.15 38.14
C ILE A 425 -5.36 37.05 38.82
N PRO A 426 -6.71 37.13 38.84
CA PRO A 426 -7.57 36.04 39.24
C PRO A 426 -7.64 34.98 38.12
N VAL A 427 -7.21 33.76 38.44
CA VAL A 427 -7.22 32.62 37.50
C VAL A 427 -8.68 32.21 37.23
N THR A 428 -9.21 32.50 36.04
CA THR A 428 -10.50 31.95 35.58
C THR A 428 -10.30 30.87 34.52
N ASN A 429 -11.01 29.75 34.71
CA ASN A 429 -10.94 28.52 33.92
C ASN A 429 -11.71 28.60 32.59
N HIS A 430 -11.42 29.57 31.71
CA HIS A 430 -12.05 29.61 30.39
C HIS A 430 -11.08 29.95 29.27
N MET A 431 -10.36 28.92 28.79
CA MET A 431 -9.76 28.97 27.45
C MET A 431 -9.85 27.61 26.77
N ARG A 432 -10.90 27.46 25.95
CA ARG A 432 -10.96 26.41 24.90
C ARG A 432 -10.42 27.02 23.61
N PRO A 433 -9.47 26.39 22.91
CA PRO A 433 -9.19 26.75 21.53
C PRO A 433 -10.26 26.13 20.63
N THR A 434 -11.15 26.97 20.13
CA THR A 434 -11.93 26.70 18.91
C THR A 434 -11.09 27.12 17.71
N HIS A 435 -10.60 26.17 16.92
CA HIS A 435 -10.80 26.25 15.47
C HIS A 435 -10.65 24.91 14.77
N ASN A 436 -11.48 24.79 13.74
CA ASN A 436 -11.79 23.63 12.95
C ASN A 436 -11.10 23.75 11.57
N ARG A 437 -11.00 22.60 10.88
CA ARG A 437 -10.81 22.42 9.41
C ARG A 437 -9.36 22.58 8.89
N LEU A 438 -8.76 21.70 8.08
CA LEU A 438 -9.25 20.65 7.17
C LEU A 438 -8.08 19.75 6.69
N PHE A 439 -8.39 18.54 6.23
CA PHE A 439 -7.61 17.64 5.36
C PHE A 439 -6.26 17.05 5.84
N SER A 440 -6.29 15.75 6.17
CA SER A 440 -5.55 14.70 5.44
C SER A 440 -5.53 13.44 6.29
N SER A 441 -6.39 12.50 5.93
CA SER A 441 -6.24 11.07 6.17
C SER A 441 -4.78 10.64 6.05
N PHE A 442 -4.25 9.95 7.06
CA PHE A 442 -3.37 8.79 6.87
C PHE A 442 -3.30 7.99 8.17
N VAL A 443 -3.78 6.75 8.04
CA VAL A 443 -3.62 5.64 8.98
C VAL A 443 -2.17 5.54 9.41
N ASN A 444 -1.90 5.64 10.71
CA ASN A 444 -0.70 5.08 11.32
C ASN A 444 -1.11 4.09 12.40
N PHE A 445 -0.89 2.83 12.03
CA PHE A 445 -0.70 1.69 12.90
C PHE A 445 0.36 2.04 13.95
N SER A 446 -0.03 2.33 15.19
CA SER A 446 0.91 2.37 16.30
C SER A 446 0.76 1.08 17.10
N CYS A 447 1.65 0.16 16.76
CA CYS A 447 2.03 -0.96 17.59
C CYS A 447 2.49 -0.42 18.97
N SER A 448 2.05 -1.13 20.01
CA SER A 448 2.48 -1.02 21.38
C SER A 448 4.00 -1.04 21.50
N CYS A 449 4.60 0.04 22.00
CA CYS A 449 5.76 0.07 22.92
C CYS A 449 6.33 1.50 23.02
N ASP A 450 5.77 2.34 23.90
CA ASP A 450 6.46 3.56 24.38
C ASP A 450 6.52 3.49 25.91
N LYS A 451 7.35 2.57 26.43
CA LYS A 451 8.00 2.82 27.71
C LYS A 451 9.08 3.86 27.42
N ARG A 452 8.89 5.09 27.90
CA ARG A 452 9.99 6.06 27.95
C ARG A 452 11.09 5.42 28.80
N PRO A 453 12.33 5.30 28.30
CA PRO A 453 13.44 4.87 29.13
C PRO A 453 13.58 5.84 30.31
N THR A 454 13.84 5.31 31.50
CA THR A 454 14.21 6.13 32.66
C THR A 454 15.47 6.93 32.33
N ASP A 455 15.64 8.10 32.95
CA ASP A 455 16.72 9.03 32.60
C ASP A 455 18.12 8.39 32.75
N ASP A 456 18.26 7.35 33.58
CA ASP A 456 19.47 6.52 33.72
C ASP A 456 19.80 5.63 32.50
N GLU A 457 18.83 5.31 31.65
CA GLU A 457 19.03 4.51 30.43
C GLU A 457 19.37 5.38 29.21
N ALA A 458 18.94 6.66 29.23
CA ALA A 458 19.28 7.63 28.21
C ALA A 458 20.79 7.94 28.20
N ASP A 459 21.44 7.95 29.36
CA ASP A 459 22.87 8.28 29.51
C ASP A 459 23.82 7.18 29.00
N LYS A 460 23.30 5.98 28.67
CA LYS A 460 24.09 4.83 28.18
C LYS A 460 24.13 4.68 26.66
N MET A 461 23.48 5.55 25.88
CA MET A 461 23.44 5.40 24.41
C MET A 461 24.57 6.16 23.71
N GLY A 462 25.37 5.47 22.89
CA GLY A 462 26.41 6.12 22.09
C GLY A 462 25.84 7.03 20.98
N ALA A 463 26.55 8.10 20.61
CA ALA A 463 26.13 9.11 19.62
C ALA A 463 25.56 8.53 18.30
N LEU A 464 26.15 7.45 17.77
CA LEU A 464 25.67 6.81 16.53
C LEU A 464 24.29 6.17 16.65
N LYS A 465 23.89 5.79 17.87
CA LYS A 465 22.57 5.24 18.17
C LYS A 465 21.50 6.32 18.03
N TYR A 466 21.74 7.52 18.56
CA TYR A 466 20.85 8.67 18.35
C TYR A 466 20.70 9.01 16.87
N VAL A 467 21.81 9.05 16.11
CA VAL A 467 21.76 9.30 14.66
C VAL A 467 20.91 8.24 13.95
N GLU A 468 21.02 6.97 14.35
CA GLU A 468 20.15 5.92 13.83
C GLU A 468 18.67 6.16 14.14
N GLU A 469 18.32 6.45 15.39
CA GLU A 469 16.93 6.64 15.80
C GLU A 469 16.30 7.86 15.11
N ILE A 470 17.05 8.97 14.99
CA ILE A 470 16.64 10.14 14.21
C ILE A 470 16.40 9.74 12.74
N GLN A 471 17.30 8.95 12.15
CA GLN A 471 17.17 8.48 10.78
C GLN A 471 16.02 7.48 10.59
N LYS A 472 15.48 6.83 11.63
CA LYS A 472 14.25 6.03 11.51
C LYS A 472 13.04 6.93 11.33
N LYS A 473 12.97 8.06 12.05
CA LYS A 473 11.89 9.05 11.98
C LYS A 473 12.03 10.01 10.77
N LYS A 474 12.10 9.48 9.54
CA LYS A 474 12.35 10.29 8.32
C LYS A 474 11.26 11.30 7.96
N GLN A 475 10.05 11.12 8.51
CA GLN A 475 8.92 12.01 8.27
C GLN A 475 8.87 13.19 9.26
N SER A 476 9.77 13.23 10.25
CA SER A 476 9.89 14.41 11.13
C SER A 476 10.33 15.64 10.34
N ASP A 477 9.90 16.81 10.79
CA ASP A 477 10.17 18.07 10.09
C ASP A 477 11.66 18.35 9.96
N VAL A 478 12.44 18.05 11.00
CA VAL A 478 13.91 18.18 11.01
C VAL A 478 14.56 17.37 9.88
N ILE A 479 14.22 16.08 9.76
CA ILE A 479 14.81 15.23 8.72
C ILE A 479 14.24 15.54 7.34
N ARG A 480 12.96 15.89 7.22
CA ARG A 480 12.38 16.31 5.95
C ARG A 480 13.04 17.59 5.43
N PHE A 481 13.25 18.58 6.28
CA PHE A 481 13.97 19.81 5.95
C PHE A 481 15.40 19.50 5.50
N LEU A 482 16.16 18.72 6.29
CA LEU A 482 17.53 18.34 5.95
C LEU A 482 17.62 17.56 4.64
N LEU A 483 16.70 16.61 4.39
CA LEU A 483 16.64 15.86 3.15
C LEU A 483 16.25 16.75 1.96
N ARG A 484 15.40 17.75 2.15
CA ARG A 484 15.03 18.70 1.08
C ARG A 484 16.26 19.51 0.63
N VAL A 485 17.01 20.09 1.57
CA VAL A 485 18.24 20.85 1.29
C VAL A 485 19.30 19.96 0.61
N ARG A 486 19.57 18.77 1.16
CA ARG A 486 20.51 17.82 0.55
C ARG A 486 20.08 17.37 -0.84
N CYS A 487 18.78 17.22 -1.08
CA CYS A 487 18.28 16.82 -2.38
C CYS A 487 18.50 17.91 -3.43
N TRP A 488 18.37 19.18 -3.05
CA TRP A 488 18.73 20.30 -3.90
C TRP A 488 20.22 20.28 -4.26
N GLU A 489 21.11 20.13 -3.28
CA GLU A 489 22.56 20.01 -3.52
C GLU A 489 22.89 18.86 -4.49
N LEU A 490 22.34 17.67 -4.23
CA LEU A 490 22.59 16.47 -5.05
C LEU A 490 22.05 16.57 -6.49
N ARG A 491 21.10 17.47 -6.76
CA ARG A 491 20.61 17.73 -8.13
C ARG A 491 21.63 18.51 -8.95
N GLN A 492 22.32 19.46 -8.32
CA GLN A 492 23.34 20.31 -8.96
C GLN A 492 24.62 19.53 -9.27
N LEU A 493 24.93 18.52 -8.45
CA LEU A 493 26.13 17.71 -8.63
C LEU A 493 26.00 16.70 -9.79
N ASN A 494 27.17 16.28 -10.30
CA ASN A 494 27.29 15.26 -11.34
C ASN A 494 26.64 13.93 -10.94
N VAL A 495 26.19 13.18 -11.97
CA VAL A 495 25.47 11.90 -11.80
C VAL A 495 26.23 10.91 -10.90
N ILE A 496 27.55 10.82 -11.09
CA ILE A 496 28.48 10.06 -10.25
C ILE A 496 29.57 11.04 -9.83
N HIS A 497 29.73 11.25 -8.53
CA HIS A 497 30.80 12.08 -7.98
C HIS A 497 31.35 11.47 -6.69
N ARG A 498 32.61 11.77 -6.38
CA ARG A 498 33.26 11.32 -5.15
C ARG A 498 32.79 12.18 -3.97
N ALA A 499 32.41 11.54 -2.88
CA ALA A 499 32.16 12.22 -1.61
C ALA A 499 33.42 12.21 -0.74
N SER A 500 33.73 13.32 -0.08
CA SER A 500 34.86 13.41 0.84
C SER A 500 34.63 12.58 2.11
N ARG A 501 33.39 12.58 2.62
CA ARG A 501 32.94 11.84 3.80
C ARG A 501 31.56 11.24 3.56
N PRO A 502 31.21 10.12 4.23
CA PRO A 502 29.86 9.56 4.14
C PRO A 502 28.85 10.52 4.78
N SER A 503 27.72 10.77 4.10
CA SER A 503 26.64 11.62 4.64
C SER A 503 25.94 11.00 5.86
N ARG A 504 26.07 9.67 5.99
CA ARG A 504 25.48 8.86 7.05
C ARG A 504 26.54 7.96 7.70
N PRO A 505 27.31 8.47 8.67
CA PRO A 505 28.39 7.70 9.30
C PRO A 505 27.86 6.50 10.09
N ASP A 506 26.67 6.59 10.69
CA ASP A 506 25.94 5.50 11.35
C ASP A 506 25.78 4.29 10.42
N LYS A 507 25.25 4.53 9.23
CA LYS A 507 24.89 3.49 8.28
C LYS A 507 26.12 2.96 7.55
N ALA A 508 27.05 3.84 7.20
CA ALA A 508 28.30 3.46 6.55
C ALA A 508 29.11 2.50 7.43
N ARG A 509 29.28 2.82 8.72
CA ARG A 509 30.02 1.98 9.68
C ARG A 509 29.40 0.58 9.82
N ARG A 510 28.07 0.50 9.91
CA ARG A 510 27.35 -0.79 9.95
C ARG A 510 27.58 -1.66 8.72
N LEU A 511 27.83 -1.04 7.57
CA LEU A 511 28.08 -1.73 6.31
C LEU A 511 29.57 -2.02 6.06
N GLY A 512 30.44 -1.72 7.03
CA GLY A 512 31.87 -2.04 6.99
C GLY A 512 32.78 -0.88 6.57
N TYR A 513 32.26 0.35 6.45
CA TYR A 513 33.12 1.53 6.26
C TYR A 513 33.96 1.81 7.49
N LYS A 514 35.24 2.09 7.29
CA LYS A 514 36.15 2.62 8.30
C LYS A 514 36.78 3.91 7.78
N ALA A 515 36.93 4.90 8.66
CA ALA A 515 37.61 6.16 8.34
C ALA A 515 39.13 5.95 8.36
N LYS A 516 39.67 5.27 7.34
CA LYS A 516 41.10 5.08 7.12
C LYS A 516 41.42 5.12 5.63
N GLN A 517 42.68 5.33 5.28
CA GLN A 517 43.12 5.35 3.88
C GLN A 517 42.78 4.03 3.15
N GLY A 518 42.38 4.17 1.89
CA GLY A 518 41.93 3.07 1.03
C GLY A 518 40.41 2.85 0.99
N TYR A 519 39.63 3.47 1.89
CA TYR A 519 38.17 3.55 1.75
C TYR A 519 37.77 4.81 1.00
N VAL A 520 36.84 4.67 0.06
CA VAL A 520 36.30 5.79 -0.73
C VAL A 520 34.77 5.69 -0.78
N VAL A 521 34.09 6.83 -0.78
CA VAL A 521 32.63 6.89 -0.93
C VAL A 521 32.30 7.66 -2.20
N TYR A 522 31.41 7.10 -3.01
CA TYR A 522 30.87 7.75 -4.20
C TYR A 522 29.36 7.92 -4.06
N ARG A 523 28.87 9.09 -4.47
CA ARG A 523 27.44 9.38 -4.58
C ARG A 523 27.00 9.14 -6.02
N VAL A 524 25.86 8.50 -6.18
CA VAL A 524 25.27 8.20 -7.49
C VAL A 524 23.76 8.43 -7.48
N ARG A 525 23.25 9.04 -8.54
CA ARG A 525 21.80 9.12 -8.80
C ARG A 525 21.35 8.09 -9.82
N VAL A 526 20.22 7.46 -9.55
CA VAL A 526 19.56 6.47 -10.43
C VAL A 526 18.12 6.90 -10.67
N ARG A 527 17.70 6.95 -11.94
CA ARG A 527 16.34 7.34 -12.32
C ARG A 527 15.32 6.36 -11.74
N ARG A 528 14.22 6.89 -11.21
CA ARG A 528 13.07 6.17 -10.68
C ARG A 528 12.19 5.66 -11.83
N GLY A 529 11.35 4.68 -11.50
CA GLY A 529 10.36 4.11 -12.43
C GLY A 529 10.72 2.71 -12.92
N GLY A 530 9.87 2.20 -13.81
CA GLY A 530 10.11 0.95 -14.53
C GLY A 530 11.10 1.12 -15.69
N ARG A 531 11.43 0.02 -16.35
CA ARG A 531 12.27 0.03 -17.55
C ARG A 531 11.39 -0.30 -18.75
N LYS A 532 11.20 0.68 -19.64
CA LYS A 532 10.56 0.47 -20.94
C LYS A 532 11.35 -0.56 -21.75
N ARG A 533 10.67 -1.49 -22.43
CA ARG A 533 11.33 -2.38 -23.39
C ARG A 533 11.98 -1.56 -24.50
N PRO A 534 13.25 -1.83 -24.88
CA PRO A 534 13.87 -1.20 -26.04
C PRO A 534 13.32 -1.83 -27.32
N ALA A 535 12.08 -1.50 -27.67
CA ALA A 535 11.43 -1.89 -28.93
C ALA A 535 11.28 -0.63 -29.81
N PRO A 536 11.86 -0.61 -31.04
CA PRO A 536 11.68 0.49 -31.97
C PRO A 536 10.19 0.77 -32.20
N LYS A 537 9.76 2.04 -32.05
CA LYS A 537 8.36 2.48 -32.12
C LYS A 537 7.38 1.72 -31.19
N GLY A 538 7.88 0.94 -30.24
CA GLY A 538 7.04 0.03 -29.45
C GLY A 538 6.55 -1.20 -30.22
N ALA A 539 7.00 -1.44 -31.45
CA ALA A 539 6.59 -2.61 -32.21
C ALA A 539 7.28 -3.87 -31.64
N THR A 540 6.47 -4.84 -31.19
CA THR A 540 6.93 -6.15 -30.72
C THR A 540 6.32 -7.25 -31.58
N TYR A 541 7.13 -8.21 -32.01
CA TYR A 541 6.69 -9.34 -32.84
C TYR A 541 6.49 -10.61 -32.02
N GLY A 542 5.74 -11.57 -32.58
CA GLY A 542 5.47 -12.87 -31.97
C GLY A 542 4.21 -12.90 -31.11
N LYS A 543 4.16 -13.81 -30.13
CA LYS A 543 2.96 -14.09 -29.32
C LYS A 543 2.49 -12.85 -28.51
N PRO A 544 1.18 -12.63 -28.34
CA PRO A 544 0.63 -11.48 -27.61
C PRO A 544 1.14 -11.32 -26.17
N THR A 545 1.48 -12.43 -25.49
CA THR A 545 2.06 -12.40 -24.13
C THR A 545 3.36 -11.60 -24.05
N ASN A 546 4.09 -11.48 -25.16
CA ASN A 546 5.35 -10.76 -25.25
C ASN A 546 5.16 -9.30 -25.69
N HIS A 547 3.94 -8.80 -25.93
CA HIS A 547 3.74 -7.45 -26.46
C HIS A 547 3.84 -6.32 -25.44
N GLY A 548 4.03 -6.63 -24.15
CA GLY A 548 4.16 -5.63 -23.09
C GLY A 548 5.41 -4.74 -23.22
N ILE A 549 5.22 -3.40 -23.18
CA ILE A 549 6.30 -2.40 -23.33
C ILE A 549 6.52 -1.57 -22.05
N ASN A 550 5.45 -1.00 -21.48
CA ASN A 550 5.54 0.04 -20.45
C ASN A 550 5.53 -0.52 -19.01
N GLN A 551 4.75 -1.56 -18.74
CA GLN A 551 4.52 -2.07 -17.38
C GLN A 551 5.63 -3.00 -16.86
N LEU A 552 6.70 -3.19 -17.65
CA LEU A 552 7.85 -4.02 -17.29
C LEU A 552 8.61 -3.46 -16.08
N LYS A 553 8.93 -4.34 -15.14
CA LYS A 553 9.73 -4.03 -13.95
C LYS A 553 11.11 -4.63 -14.09
N TYR A 554 12.13 -3.86 -13.72
CA TYR A 554 13.51 -4.35 -13.76
C TYR A 554 13.76 -5.35 -12.62
N GLN A 555 14.38 -6.48 -12.94
CA GLN A 555 14.61 -7.58 -11.97
C GLN A 555 15.55 -7.18 -10.82
N ARG A 556 16.52 -6.29 -11.09
CA ARG A 556 17.47 -5.81 -10.07
C ARG A 556 16.94 -4.55 -9.39
N ALA A 557 17.19 -4.42 -8.10
CA ALA A 557 16.84 -3.19 -7.37
C ALA A 557 17.65 -1.99 -7.89
N LEU A 558 17.09 -0.77 -7.82
CA LEU A 558 17.77 0.47 -8.22
C LEU A 558 19.12 0.67 -7.50
N ARG A 559 19.24 0.20 -6.26
CA ARG A 559 20.48 0.23 -5.48
C ARG A 559 21.56 -0.69 -6.07
N ALA A 560 21.20 -1.81 -6.68
CA ALA A 560 22.17 -2.67 -7.37
C ALA A 560 22.64 -2.01 -8.69
N THR A 561 21.74 -1.33 -9.40
CA THR A 561 22.11 -0.51 -10.57
C THR A 561 23.06 0.63 -10.19
N ALA A 562 22.86 1.25 -9.03
CA ALA A 562 23.78 2.26 -8.49
C ALA A 562 25.19 1.67 -8.25
N GLU A 563 25.28 0.53 -7.57
CA GLU A 563 26.55 -0.19 -7.35
C GLU A 563 27.25 -0.51 -8.68
N GLU A 564 26.51 -1.03 -9.66
CA GLU A 564 27.04 -1.40 -10.97
C GLU A 564 27.53 -0.19 -11.78
N ARG A 565 26.82 0.95 -11.75
CA ARG A 565 27.26 2.19 -12.40
C ARG A 565 28.58 2.70 -11.82
N VAL A 566 28.69 2.71 -10.49
CA VAL A 566 29.91 3.17 -9.81
C VAL A 566 31.06 2.18 -10.03
N GLY A 567 30.80 0.88 -9.96
CA GLY A 567 31.80 -0.16 -10.22
C GLY A 567 32.38 -0.09 -11.63
N ARG A 568 31.56 0.23 -12.64
CA ARG A 568 32.04 0.46 -14.02
C ARG A 568 32.87 1.73 -14.15
N ARG A 569 32.47 2.83 -13.47
CA ARG A 569 33.22 4.09 -13.49
C ARG A 569 34.56 3.98 -12.76
N CYS A 570 34.59 3.21 -11.66
CA CYS A 570 35.76 3.03 -10.79
C CYS A 570 36.25 1.59 -10.86
N ALA A 571 36.63 1.11 -12.06
CA ALA A 571 36.92 -0.31 -12.31
C ALA A 571 38.05 -0.89 -11.43
N ASN A 572 39.04 -0.07 -11.06
CA ASN A 572 40.17 -0.47 -10.22
C ASN A 572 39.77 -0.67 -8.75
N LEU A 573 38.68 -0.04 -8.30
CA LEU A 573 38.20 -0.14 -6.93
C LEU A 573 37.24 -1.32 -6.76
N ARG A 574 37.09 -1.78 -5.51
CA ARG A 574 36.17 -2.86 -5.14
C ARG A 574 34.95 -2.30 -4.44
N VAL A 575 33.76 -2.60 -4.97
CA VAL A 575 32.49 -2.25 -4.29
C VAL A 575 32.33 -3.15 -3.06
N LEU A 576 32.27 -2.54 -1.88
CA LEU A 576 32.00 -3.23 -0.62
C LEU A 576 30.49 -3.37 -0.41
N ASN A 577 29.80 -2.23 -0.31
CA ASN A 577 28.37 -2.12 -0.08
C ASN A 577 27.86 -0.73 -0.51
N SER A 578 26.57 -0.49 -0.38
CA SER A 578 25.96 0.83 -0.66
C SER A 578 24.87 1.15 0.34
N TYR A 579 24.31 2.35 0.36
CA TYR A 579 23.10 2.66 1.13
C TYR A 579 22.34 3.84 0.52
N TRP A 580 21.05 3.93 0.85
CA TRP A 580 20.19 5.02 0.44
C TRP A 580 20.49 6.28 1.26
N ILE A 581 20.55 7.42 0.58
CA ILE A 581 20.73 8.73 1.21
C ILE A 581 19.54 9.66 1.03
N ASN A 582 18.94 9.69 -0.17
CA ASN A 582 17.87 10.63 -0.50
C ASN A 582 17.05 10.17 -1.72
N GLN A 583 15.90 10.79 -1.96
CA GLN A 583 15.09 10.58 -3.16
C GLN A 583 14.28 11.84 -3.52
N ASP A 584 14.13 12.11 -4.80
CA ASP A 584 13.15 13.06 -5.35
C ASP A 584 12.13 12.31 -6.22
N SER A 585 11.25 13.01 -6.94
CA SER A 585 10.27 12.42 -7.84
C SER A 585 10.89 11.57 -8.96
N THR A 586 12.06 11.96 -9.47
CA THR A 586 12.68 11.45 -10.70
C THR A 586 13.86 10.51 -10.44
N TYR A 587 14.55 10.63 -9.31
CA TYR A 587 15.81 10.01 -8.97
C TYR A 587 15.83 9.49 -7.53
N LYS A 588 16.61 8.43 -7.32
CA LYS A 588 17.06 7.96 -6.02
C LYS A 588 18.57 8.11 -5.92
N TYR A 589 19.02 8.58 -4.77
CA TYR A 589 20.43 8.85 -4.50
C TYR A 589 20.97 7.79 -3.55
N PHE A 590 22.13 7.25 -3.88
CA PHE A 590 22.83 6.24 -3.10
C PHE A 590 24.27 6.64 -2.87
N GLU A 591 24.82 6.27 -1.72
CA GLU A 591 26.25 6.27 -1.46
C GLU A 591 26.77 4.84 -1.59
N VAL A 592 27.82 4.66 -2.38
CA VAL A 592 28.51 3.39 -2.60
C VAL A 592 29.87 3.46 -1.92
N ILE A 593 30.14 2.49 -1.04
CA ILE A 593 31.41 2.33 -0.35
C ILE A 593 32.30 1.46 -1.22
N LEU A 594 33.45 2.01 -1.60
CA LEU A 594 34.49 1.33 -2.34
C LEU A 594 35.76 1.21 -1.50
N VAL A 595 36.56 0.21 -1.88
CA VAL A 595 37.85 -0.09 -1.26
C VAL A 595 38.89 -0.21 -2.36
N ASP A 596 40.04 0.42 -2.15
CA ASP A 596 41.21 0.25 -2.99
C ASP A 596 42.00 -1.02 -2.57
N PRO A 597 42.05 -2.07 -3.41
CA PRO A 597 42.76 -3.30 -3.08
C PRO A 597 44.30 -3.17 -3.17
N GLN A 598 44.82 -2.11 -3.79
CA GLN A 598 46.26 -1.86 -3.91
C GLN A 598 46.81 -1.10 -2.71
N HIS A 599 45.97 -0.42 -1.94
CA HIS A 599 46.40 0.38 -0.79
C HIS A 599 46.94 -0.47 0.38
N LYS A 600 48.14 -0.13 0.89
CA LYS A 600 48.82 -0.86 1.98
C LYS A 600 47.96 -0.99 3.25
N ALA A 601 47.18 0.04 3.60
CA ALA A 601 46.30 0.02 4.79
C ALA A 601 45.08 -0.92 4.66
N ILE A 602 44.73 -1.34 3.44
CA ILE A 602 43.69 -2.35 3.20
C ILE A 602 44.33 -3.73 3.20
N ARG A 603 45.45 -3.90 2.48
CA ARG A 603 46.16 -5.19 2.40
C ARG A 603 46.63 -5.71 3.75
N ARG A 604 47.07 -4.82 4.64
CA ARG A 604 47.53 -5.17 6.00
C ARG A 604 46.41 -5.42 7.01
N ASP A 605 45.18 -4.94 6.78
CA ASP A 605 44.08 -5.15 7.74
C ASP A 605 43.39 -6.49 7.52
N ALA A 606 43.63 -7.43 8.43
CA ALA A 606 43.08 -8.78 8.42
C ALA A 606 41.54 -8.84 8.32
N ARG A 607 40.82 -7.79 8.71
CA ARG A 607 39.35 -7.76 8.65
C ARG A 607 38.80 -7.51 7.25
N ILE A 608 39.58 -6.89 6.35
CA ILE A 608 39.12 -6.47 5.02
C ILE A 608 39.99 -7.01 3.88
N ASN A 609 41.21 -7.46 4.16
CA ASN A 609 42.17 -7.95 3.16
C ASN A 609 41.58 -9.01 2.20
N TRP A 610 40.56 -9.78 2.62
CA TRP A 610 39.81 -10.71 1.77
C TRP A 610 39.36 -10.05 0.45
N ILE A 611 38.96 -8.77 0.46
CA ILE A 611 38.45 -8.08 -0.73
C ILE A 611 39.52 -7.86 -1.81
N CYS A 612 40.80 -7.95 -1.43
CA CYS A 612 41.93 -7.82 -2.34
C CYS A 612 42.12 -9.05 -3.23
N ASN A 613 41.58 -10.21 -2.83
CA ASN A 613 41.73 -11.43 -3.61
C ASN A 613 41.06 -11.31 -4.99
N PRO A 614 41.64 -11.91 -6.04
CA PRO A 614 41.12 -11.79 -7.40
C PRO A 614 39.70 -12.35 -7.54
N VAL A 615 39.29 -13.32 -6.73
CA VAL A 615 37.91 -13.86 -6.73
C VAL A 615 36.86 -12.77 -6.46
N HIS A 616 37.24 -11.66 -5.83
CA HIS A 616 36.37 -10.54 -5.49
C HIS A 616 36.38 -9.40 -6.52
N LYS A 617 36.88 -9.60 -7.76
CA LYS A 617 36.69 -8.60 -8.83
C LYS A 617 35.21 -8.42 -9.18
N HIS A 618 34.78 -7.19 -9.42
CA HIS A 618 33.43 -6.86 -9.91
C HIS A 618 32.29 -7.64 -9.24
N ARG A 619 32.24 -7.59 -7.90
CA ARG A 619 31.21 -8.27 -7.09
C ARG A 619 29.81 -7.74 -7.42
N GLU A 620 29.71 -6.44 -7.71
CA GLU A 620 28.50 -5.74 -8.11
C GLU A 620 27.94 -6.29 -9.43
N ALA A 621 28.79 -6.55 -10.43
CA ALA A 621 28.36 -7.10 -11.72
C ALA A 621 27.80 -8.53 -11.59
N ARG A 622 28.36 -9.32 -10.66
CA ARG A 622 27.94 -10.70 -10.35
C ARG A 622 26.81 -10.78 -9.32
N GLY A 623 26.34 -9.65 -8.79
CA GLY A 623 25.29 -9.60 -7.77
C GLY A 623 25.68 -10.28 -6.45
N LEU A 624 26.94 -10.13 -6.02
CA LEU A 624 27.48 -10.66 -4.77
C LEU A 624 27.47 -9.65 -3.61
N THR A 625 27.07 -8.41 -3.87
CA THR A 625 26.80 -7.40 -2.84
C THR A 625 25.55 -7.77 -2.04
N ALA A 626 25.35 -7.15 -0.88
CA ALA A 626 24.15 -7.39 -0.06
C ALA A 626 22.85 -7.14 -0.86
N THR A 627 22.83 -6.06 -1.65
CA THR A 627 21.71 -5.72 -2.53
C THR A 627 21.53 -6.76 -3.64
N GLY A 628 22.63 -7.17 -4.29
CA GLY A 628 22.61 -8.18 -5.35
C GLY A 628 22.08 -9.54 -4.87
N LYS A 629 22.55 -10.01 -3.71
CA LYS A 629 22.07 -11.25 -3.07
C LYS A 629 20.57 -11.19 -2.77
N LYS A 630 20.09 -10.05 -2.26
CA LYS A 630 18.65 -9.83 -2.02
C LYS A 630 17.83 -9.91 -3.32
N SER A 631 18.27 -9.25 -4.39
CA SER A 631 17.58 -9.30 -5.69
C SER A 631 17.59 -10.70 -6.32
N ARG A 632 18.59 -11.53 -6.02
CA ARG A 632 18.67 -12.93 -6.47
C ARG A 632 17.78 -13.89 -5.67
N GLY A 633 17.16 -13.42 -4.59
CA GLY A 633 16.38 -14.26 -3.68
C GLY A 633 17.25 -15.30 -2.97
N ILE A 634 18.51 -15.00 -2.68
CA ILE A 634 19.37 -15.93 -1.93
C ILE A 634 19.06 -15.75 -0.45
N ASN A 635 18.30 -16.70 0.10
CA ASN A 635 17.97 -16.76 1.52
C ASN A 635 17.71 -18.22 1.93
N LYS A 636 17.35 -18.46 3.19
CA LYS A 636 17.10 -19.79 3.76
C LYS A 636 15.60 -20.05 3.93
N GLY A 637 15.20 -21.31 3.91
CA GLY A 637 13.81 -21.77 4.10
C GLY A 637 13.11 -22.20 2.81
N HIS A 638 11.92 -22.81 2.95
CA HIS A 638 11.18 -23.44 1.85
C HIS A 638 10.90 -22.50 0.67
N ARG A 639 10.69 -21.20 0.92
CA ARG A 639 10.45 -20.17 -0.12
C ARG A 639 11.65 -19.93 -1.04
N TYR A 640 12.84 -20.46 -0.71
CA TYR A 640 14.10 -20.21 -1.43
C TYR A 640 14.75 -21.48 -1.98
N ASN A 641 14.03 -22.61 -1.99
CA ASN A 641 14.54 -23.88 -2.51
C ASN A 641 15.07 -23.74 -3.94
N ASN A 642 14.35 -23.00 -4.79
CA ASN A 642 14.70 -22.78 -6.19
C ASN A 642 15.76 -21.68 -6.43
N THR A 643 16.28 -21.03 -5.39
CA THR A 643 17.21 -19.89 -5.52
C THR A 643 18.46 -19.98 -4.64
N LYS A 644 18.57 -20.98 -3.75
CA LYS A 644 19.64 -21.15 -2.75
C LYS A 644 21.07 -21.08 -3.36
N ALA A 645 21.33 -21.83 -4.42
CA ALA A 645 22.60 -21.83 -5.15
C ALA A 645 22.60 -20.89 -6.38
N GLY A 646 21.48 -20.20 -6.61
CA GLY A 646 21.20 -19.41 -7.80
C GLY A 646 20.18 -20.09 -8.72
N ARG A 647 19.16 -19.33 -9.15
CA ARG A 647 18.01 -19.83 -9.90
C ARG A 647 18.37 -20.72 -11.09
N ARG A 648 19.32 -20.28 -11.93
CA ARG A 648 19.75 -21.03 -13.12
C ARG A 648 20.48 -22.33 -12.77
N HIS A 649 21.31 -22.30 -11.72
CA HIS A 649 22.03 -23.49 -11.26
C HIS A 649 21.05 -24.55 -10.74
N THR A 650 20.14 -24.15 -9.85
CA THR A 650 19.11 -25.06 -9.31
C THR A 650 18.20 -25.60 -10.42
N TRP A 651 17.76 -24.74 -11.33
CA TRP A 651 16.98 -25.17 -12.50
C TRP A 651 17.75 -26.18 -13.36
N LYS A 652 19.04 -25.92 -13.64
CA LYS A 652 19.87 -26.86 -14.42
C LYS A 652 19.95 -28.21 -13.72
N LEU A 653 20.24 -28.25 -12.42
CA LEU A 653 20.31 -29.48 -11.63
C LEU A 653 19.02 -30.31 -11.75
N GLN A 654 17.86 -29.67 -11.59
CA GLN A 654 16.55 -30.33 -11.63
C GLN A 654 16.16 -30.83 -13.03
N ASN A 655 16.62 -30.17 -14.08
CA ASN A 655 16.29 -30.52 -15.47
C ASN A 655 17.38 -31.35 -16.16
N THR A 656 18.48 -31.65 -15.46
CA THR A 656 19.54 -32.51 -16.01
C THR A 656 19.11 -33.97 -15.92
N GLN A 657 18.90 -34.61 -17.06
CA GLN A 657 18.68 -36.05 -17.13
C GLN A 657 19.97 -36.77 -16.69
N SER A 658 19.86 -37.56 -15.63
CA SER A 658 20.99 -38.27 -15.04
C SER A 658 21.04 -39.70 -15.58
N TYR A 659 22.04 -39.99 -16.40
CA TYR A 659 22.30 -41.33 -16.93
C TYR A 659 23.41 -41.98 -16.12
N TRP A 660 23.03 -42.79 -15.16
CA TRP A 660 23.96 -43.59 -14.37
C TRP A 660 24.51 -44.76 -15.19
N ARG A 661 25.75 -45.15 -14.91
CA ARG A 661 26.41 -46.28 -15.58
C ARG A 661 25.64 -47.59 -15.37
N TYR A 662 25.04 -47.74 -14.20
CA TYR A 662 24.16 -48.84 -13.83
C TYR A 662 22.85 -48.22 -13.34
N ARG A 663 21.70 -48.68 -13.86
CA ARG A 663 20.37 -48.14 -13.55
C ARG A 663 19.70 -48.90 -12.43
#